data_AF-A0A1S2QSV4-F1
#
_entry.id   AF-A0A1S2QSV4-F1
#
_cell.length_a   1.000
_cell.length_b   1.000
_cell.length_c   1.000
_cell.angle_alpha   90.00
_cell.angle_beta   90.00
_cell.angle_gamma   90.00
#
_symmetry.space_group_name_H-M   'P 1'
#
loop_
_entity.id
_entity.type
_entity.pdbx_description
1 polymer ?
#
loop_
_entity_poly.entity_id
_entity_poly.type
_entity_poly.pdbx_seq_one_letter_code
_entity_poly.pdbx_strand_id
1 'polypeptide(L)'
;MFTMNKELIHDATACYMQAEEKAAEYFKSLSSQVRQKTFVSALTKDIHSWKHNHIHRFPFLSYFTGKNRTTGYYNHIRWLDYAGKLEPYLDRSISYIYMRDLGKALDSSETKKRISQIVNNLKSHLRQPSKTETFSLAGMYRWSQKEGIESTIIWLINKLKIVSSNLPKGMDADHAQRKLIKIIGGVVMHVMEEMDKEITFEERACKLDEAVRLGFSYGLTYPFIDDLLDAKVLSDDEKKQYSNLIRTTLLTGTVPEVGKWIGANGDLVRYVHSELRVAFEYIKAHQNPQTSDSFFEQSYVFFHAQEVDREKNLSNPTYTNEELYLPIILKSSFSRLIARSVINAPEDKGFDNRTFYYGIYNQLADDFADMFDDWEEGAVTPYTYYLKYHKQRKDLINPFELYWTVIANLIHNVYHSDSKACEVILDRAINGLKRFKKRMGVEKYKEVMKLFASGMPKFNHLIQKMVRKANEVDFFDKLLRDHVITILKNNRKEQEEFSYTIETIRNQINNSLAISKIELDAPIIEAANYSLVGNGKRLRPIITWFMGVNTYGFNPQAIVPLLKSLEYMHTASLIFDDLPSQDNASIRRGSPTLHKTFNIAIAELTGLFLTQKATREQASLEKFDAKTVLKMIQYSSQVTELMCMGQAMDLESKGKVLTLEQLNTMCFYKTGIAFEASLLMPAILAQVDEIEMAALKKYASHAGIAFQIKDDLLDVEGDVTFIGKPIGKDAENNRSTFVTILGLEAARKAMWEHYCLAVEAMDEIPRNISFLKHLLNYLVNRER
;
A
#
# COMPACT_ATOMS: atom_id res chain seq x y z
N MET A 1 -15.04 -10.64 -39.06
CA MET A 1 -16.39 -10.04 -39.23
C MET A 1 -17.22 -10.58 -38.08
N PHE A 2 -17.17 -9.89 -36.93
CA PHE A 2 -17.78 -10.34 -35.69
C PHE A 2 -19.28 -10.13 -35.78
N THR A 3 -20.07 -11.18 -35.56
CA THR A 3 -21.51 -11.09 -35.33
C THR A 3 -21.71 -10.24 -34.06
N MET A 4 -22.10 -8.97 -34.25
CA MET A 4 -22.56 -8.10 -33.18
C MET A 4 -23.71 -8.78 -32.44
N ASN A 5 -23.56 -8.98 -31.13
CA ASN A 5 -24.65 -9.44 -30.28
C ASN A 5 -25.63 -8.26 -30.08
N LYS A 6 -26.54 -8.07 -31.04
CA LYS A 6 -27.51 -6.95 -31.04
C LYS A 6 -28.41 -6.93 -29.80
N GLU A 7 -28.60 -8.08 -29.15
CA GLU A 7 -29.37 -8.23 -27.92
C GLU A 7 -28.71 -7.48 -26.74
N LEU A 8 -27.41 -7.69 -26.48
CA LEU A 8 -26.69 -7.01 -25.39
C LEU A 8 -26.65 -5.48 -25.52
N ILE A 9 -26.58 -4.95 -26.75
CA ILE A 9 -26.57 -3.50 -27.00
C ILE A 9 -27.96 -2.87 -26.74
N HIS A 10 -29.01 -3.56 -27.18
CA HIS A 10 -30.39 -3.15 -26.93
C HIS A 10 -30.70 -3.20 -25.43
N ASP A 11 -30.20 -4.23 -24.74
CA ASP A 11 -30.40 -4.45 -23.31
C ASP A 11 -29.65 -3.42 -22.45
N ALA A 12 -28.39 -3.12 -22.76
CA ALA A 12 -27.60 -2.13 -22.02
C ALA A 12 -28.19 -0.71 -22.08
N THR A 13 -28.74 -0.32 -23.24
CA THR A 13 -29.41 0.99 -23.41
C THR A 13 -30.71 1.03 -22.61
N ALA A 14 -31.51 -0.04 -22.66
CA ALA A 14 -32.74 -0.16 -21.88
C ALA A 14 -32.45 -0.15 -20.37
N CYS A 15 -31.41 -0.85 -19.92
CA CYS A 15 -30.98 -0.89 -18.52
C CYS A 15 -30.55 0.50 -18.03
N TYR A 16 -29.77 1.25 -18.82
CA TYR A 16 -29.43 2.63 -18.45
C TYR A 16 -30.67 3.52 -18.32
N MET A 17 -31.62 3.41 -19.26
CA MET A 17 -32.87 4.17 -19.18
C MET A 17 -33.69 3.83 -17.92
N GLN A 18 -33.77 2.55 -17.55
CA GLN A 18 -34.46 2.13 -16.31
C GLN A 18 -33.73 2.64 -15.06
N ALA A 19 -32.41 2.58 -15.04
CA ALA A 19 -31.62 3.11 -13.94
C ALA A 19 -31.78 4.63 -13.81
N GLU A 20 -31.76 5.35 -14.93
CA GLU A 20 -31.98 6.79 -15.01
C GLU A 20 -33.40 7.17 -14.56
N GLU A 21 -34.43 6.43 -14.95
CA GLU A 21 -35.80 6.62 -14.48
C GLU A 21 -35.89 6.46 -12.96
N LYS A 22 -35.29 5.39 -12.41
CA LYS A 22 -35.22 5.17 -10.96
C LYS A 22 -34.48 6.32 -10.24
N ALA A 23 -33.39 6.81 -10.82
CA ALA A 23 -32.66 7.96 -10.29
C ALA A 23 -33.50 9.25 -10.36
N ALA A 24 -34.26 9.45 -11.44
CA ALA A 24 -35.15 10.58 -11.64
C ALA A 24 -36.31 10.57 -10.65
N GLU A 25 -36.95 9.44 -10.41
CA GLU A 25 -37.99 9.27 -9.38
C GLU A 25 -37.43 9.59 -7.99
N TYR A 26 -36.26 9.05 -7.67
CA TYR A 26 -35.60 9.32 -6.39
C TYR A 26 -35.28 10.82 -6.24
N PHE A 27 -34.68 11.43 -7.26
CA PHE A 27 -34.34 12.84 -7.26
C PHE A 27 -35.58 13.74 -7.19
N LYS A 28 -36.69 13.37 -7.85
CA LYS A 28 -37.97 14.06 -7.78
C LYS A 28 -38.55 14.02 -6.36
N SER A 29 -38.47 12.88 -5.68
CA SER A 29 -38.85 12.76 -4.27
C SER A 29 -38.03 13.67 -3.37
N LEU A 30 -36.69 13.65 -3.53
CA LEU A 30 -35.79 14.49 -2.74
C LEU A 30 -36.01 15.99 -3.01
N SER A 31 -36.12 16.39 -4.28
CA SER A 31 -36.33 17.79 -4.65
C SER A 31 -37.67 18.35 -4.16
N SER A 32 -38.72 17.53 -4.14
CA SER A 32 -40.00 17.88 -3.51
C SER A 32 -39.85 18.15 -2.01
N GLN A 33 -39.13 17.28 -1.30
CA GLN A 33 -38.84 17.44 0.12
C GLN A 33 -37.97 18.67 0.42
N VAL A 34 -37.00 19.01 -0.45
CA VAL A 34 -36.21 20.24 -0.36
C VAL A 34 -37.12 21.47 -0.48
N ARG A 35 -37.99 21.50 -1.50
CA ARG A 35 -38.93 22.63 -1.72
C ARG A 35 -39.89 22.82 -0.54
N GLN A 36 -40.37 21.72 0.04
CA GLN A 36 -41.28 21.73 1.19
C GLN A 36 -40.56 21.88 2.54
N LYS A 37 -39.23 21.75 2.57
CA LYS A 37 -38.37 21.76 3.77
C LYS A 37 -38.81 20.76 4.85
N THR A 38 -39.41 19.64 4.46
CA THR A 38 -39.93 18.61 5.39
C THR A 38 -38.81 18.02 6.26
N PHE A 39 -37.62 17.83 5.66
CA PHE A 39 -36.41 17.32 6.32
C PHE A 39 -35.99 18.15 7.56
N VAL A 40 -36.25 19.46 7.57
CA VAL A 40 -35.86 20.35 8.66
C VAL A 40 -36.55 19.95 9.97
N SER A 41 -37.87 19.71 9.91
CA SER A 41 -38.65 19.37 11.09
C SER A 41 -38.34 17.96 11.60
N ALA A 42 -38.12 17.01 10.68
CA ALA A 42 -37.75 15.63 10.99
C ALA A 42 -36.37 15.58 11.68
N LEU A 43 -35.33 16.10 11.02
CA LEU A 43 -33.96 16.08 11.56
C LEU A 43 -33.79 16.94 12.80
N THR A 44 -34.60 17.99 13.00
CA THR A 44 -34.58 18.74 14.26
C THR A 44 -34.99 17.84 15.43
N LYS A 45 -35.99 16.97 15.26
CA LYS A 45 -36.40 16.00 16.28
C LYS A 45 -35.29 14.96 16.50
N ASP A 46 -34.72 14.42 15.41
CA ASP A 46 -33.67 13.41 15.49
C ASP A 46 -32.42 13.96 16.21
N ILE A 47 -31.96 15.15 15.83
CA ILE A 47 -30.80 15.78 16.47
C ILE A 47 -31.07 16.09 17.93
N HIS A 48 -32.28 16.49 18.31
CA HIS A 48 -32.62 16.68 19.72
C HIS A 48 -32.56 15.37 20.50
N SER A 49 -33.13 14.28 19.97
CA SER A 49 -33.04 12.94 20.56
C SER A 49 -31.58 12.48 20.69
N TRP A 50 -30.82 12.58 19.61
CA TRP A 50 -29.39 12.23 19.55
C TRP A 50 -28.55 13.01 20.57
N LYS A 51 -28.81 14.32 20.69
CA LYS A 51 -28.12 15.23 21.62
C LYS A 51 -28.32 14.84 23.09
N HIS A 52 -29.47 14.29 23.47
CA HIS A 52 -29.72 13.86 24.86
C HIS A 52 -28.81 12.70 25.29
N ASN A 53 -28.42 11.83 24.34
CA ASN A 53 -27.57 10.68 24.60
C ASN A 53 -26.06 10.98 24.47
N HIS A 54 -25.67 12.05 23.75
CA HIS A 54 -24.27 12.33 23.40
C HIS A 54 -23.64 13.55 24.12
N ILE A 55 -24.43 14.38 24.83
CA ILE A 55 -23.89 15.44 25.70
C ILE A 55 -23.89 14.95 27.15
N HIS A 56 -22.86 14.20 27.55
CA HIS A 56 -22.56 14.03 28.97
C HIS A 56 -22.10 15.37 29.57
N ARG A 57 -22.79 15.85 30.61
CA ARG A 57 -22.27 16.91 31.49
C ARG A 57 -21.09 16.31 32.27
N PHE A 58 -19.86 16.64 31.89
CA PHE A 58 -18.71 16.27 32.71
C PHE A 58 -18.57 17.22 33.92
N PRO A 59 -18.14 16.71 35.09
CA PRO A 59 -17.76 17.53 36.24
C PRO A 59 -16.55 18.42 35.88
N PHE A 60 -16.42 19.53 36.60
CA PHE A 60 -15.68 20.76 36.30
C PHE A 60 -14.13 20.68 36.15
N LEU A 61 -13.54 19.56 35.73
CA LEU A 61 -12.08 19.32 35.86
C LEU A 61 -11.30 18.93 34.59
N SER A 62 -11.83 19.13 33.37
CA SER A 62 -11.06 18.85 32.13
C SER A 62 -10.47 20.08 31.41
N TYR A 63 -10.29 21.22 32.08
CA TYR A 63 -9.84 22.46 31.43
C TYR A 63 -8.34 22.53 31.10
N PHE A 64 -7.56 21.48 31.35
CA PHE A 64 -6.16 21.43 30.92
C PHE A 64 -5.91 20.22 30.02
N THR A 65 -6.00 20.42 28.70
CA THR A 65 -5.18 19.73 27.68
C THR A 65 -5.48 20.33 26.29
N GLY A 66 -5.34 21.65 26.17
CA GLY A 66 -5.18 22.31 24.88
C GLY A 66 -3.68 22.42 24.56
N LYS A 67 -3.11 21.43 23.86
CA LYS A 67 -1.85 21.57 23.11
C LYS A 67 -1.65 20.36 22.20
N ASN A 68 -1.44 20.64 20.91
CA ASN A 68 -0.84 19.81 19.86
C ASN A 68 -0.99 18.28 20.00
N ARG A 69 -2.07 17.73 19.43
CA ARG A 69 -2.16 16.29 19.14
C ARG A 69 -1.91 16.03 17.65
N THR A 70 -0.67 16.21 17.21
CA THR A 70 -0.08 15.35 16.18
C THR A 70 0.50 14.15 16.93
N THR A 71 -0.37 13.22 17.33
CA THR A 71 0.00 12.04 18.13
C THR A 71 -0.40 10.81 17.32
N GLY A 72 0.58 9.96 17.00
CA GLY A 72 0.40 8.79 16.14
C GLY A 72 -0.77 7.88 16.52
N TYR A 73 -1.22 7.09 15.54
CA TYR A 73 -2.33 6.13 15.62
C TYR A 73 -2.42 5.39 16.96
N TYR A 74 -1.31 4.81 17.42
CA TYR A 74 -1.23 4.08 18.69
C TYR A 74 -1.51 4.94 19.94
N ASN A 75 -1.05 6.19 19.95
CA ASN A 75 -1.29 7.10 21.08
C ASN A 75 -2.76 7.49 21.19
N HIS A 76 -3.46 7.60 20.06
CA HIS A 76 -4.89 7.87 20.04
C HIS A 76 -5.70 6.68 20.54
N ILE A 77 -5.42 5.47 20.05
CA ILE A 77 -6.09 4.24 20.47
C ILE A 77 -5.86 3.96 21.96
N ARG A 78 -4.62 4.13 22.46
CA ARG A 78 -4.32 4.00 23.90
C ARG A 78 -5.08 5.02 24.76
N TRP A 79 -5.19 6.26 24.28
CA TRP A 79 -5.96 7.27 24.98
C TRP A 79 -7.46 6.92 25.01
N LEU A 80 -8.01 6.41 23.91
CA LEU A 80 -9.41 5.94 23.86
C LEU A 80 -9.65 4.79 24.83
N ASP A 81 -8.72 3.83 24.92
CA ASP A 81 -8.83 2.70 25.85
C ASP A 81 -8.76 3.18 27.31
N TYR A 82 -7.78 4.03 27.62
CA TYR A 82 -7.62 4.64 28.94
C TYR A 82 -8.85 5.47 29.35
N ALA A 83 -9.45 6.20 28.42
CA ALA A 83 -10.64 7.01 28.66
C ALA A 83 -11.94 6.18 28.73
N GLY A 84 -11.89 4.86 28.54
CA GLY A 84 -13.07 3.99 28.49
C GLY A 84 -13.94 4.18 27.25
N LYS A 85 -13.39 4.77 26.18
CA LYS A 85 -14.12 5.16 24.95
C LYS A 85 -13.81 4.29 23.74
N LEU A 86 -12.84 3.38 23.84
CA LEU A 86 -12.42 2.54 22.71
C LEU A 86 -13.55 1.66 22.16
N GLU A 87 -14.35 1.05 23.02
CA GLU A 87 -15.44 0.16 22.57
C GLU A 87 -16.58 0.92 21.87
N PRO A 88 -17.16 2.00 22.44
CA PRO A 88 -18.12 2.83 21.71
C PRO A 88 -17.57 3.38 20.40
N TYR A 89 -16.29 3.74 20.38
CA TYR A 89 -15.59 4.22 19.19
C TYR A 89 -15.51 3.16 18.09
N LEU A 90 -15.10 1.94 18.44
CA LEU A 90 -15.00 0.81 17.51
C LEU A 90 -16.39 0.39 17.03
N ASP A 91 -17.36 0.26 17.93
CA ASP A 91 -18.74 -0.10 17.60
C ASP A 91 -19.37 0.86 16.59
N ARG A 92 -19.26 2.17 16.83
CA ARG A 92 -19.71 3.21 15.88
C ARG A 92 -19.03 3.06 14.51
N SER A 93 -17.74 2.74 14.51
CA SER A 93 -16.95 2.65 13.29
C SER A 93 -17.23 1.40 12.47
N ILE A 94 -17.35 0.24 13.11
CA ILE A 94 -17.70 -1.01 12.45
C ILE A 94 -19.16 -0.97 11.98
N SER A 95 -20.08 -0.41 12.77
CA SER A 95 -21.46 -0.16 12.35
C SER A 95 -21.52 0.68 11.07
N TYR A 96 -20.69 1.72 10.96
CA TYR A 96 -20.60 2.52 9.75
C TYR A 96 -20.11 1.73 8.54
N ILE A 97 -19.08 0.88 8.70
CA ILE A 97 -18.58 0.02 7.62
C ILE A 97 -19.66 -0.97 7.16
N TYR A 98 -20.35 -1.62 8.09
CA TYR A 98 -21.44 -2.56 7.79
C TYR A 98 -22.60 -1.88 7.04
N MET A 99 -22.96 -0.67 7.44
CA MET A 99 -24.00 0.11 6.80
C MET A 99 -23.57 0.62 5.42
N ARG A 100 -22.34 1.12 5.31
CA ARG A 100 -21.81 1.81 4.11
C ARG A 100 -21.37 0.84 3.02
N ASP A 101 -20.56 -0.14 3.37
CA ASP A 101 -19.87 -1.02 2.42
C ASP A 101 -20.66 -2.31 2.24
N LEU A 102 -21.15 -2.91 3.33
CA LEU A 102 -21.91 -4.17 3.28
C LEU A 102 -23.43 -3.97 3.12
N GLY A 103 -23.90 -2.71 3.10
CA GLY A 103 -25.32 -2.36 2.93
C GLY A 103 -26.24 -3.06 3.92
N LYS A 104 -25.78 -3.41 5.12
CA LYS A 104 -26.56 -4.14 6.13
C LYS A 104 -27.46 -3.20 6.93
N ALA A 105 -28.63 -3.70 7.34
CA ALA A 105 -29.47 -3.02 8.32
C ALA A 105 -28.91 -3.27 9.74
N LEU A 106 -28.77 -2.21 10.53
CA LEU A 106 -28.11 -2.27 11.84
C LEU A 106 -29.02 -2.76 12.96
N ASP A 107 -30.32 -2.88 12.70
CA ASP A 107 -31.33 -3.35 13.64
C ASP A 107 -31.42 -4.88 13.72
N SER A 108 -30.91 -5.60 12.71
CA SER A 108 -30.91 -7.06 12.66
C SER A 108 -30.09 -7.69 13.79
N SER A 109 -30.60 -8.77 14.38
CA SER A 109 -29.94 -9.48 15.48
C SER A 109 -28.60 -10.09 15.06
N GLU A 110 -28.52 -10.58 13.81
CA GLU A 110 -27.31 -11.12 13.23
C GLU A 110 -26.23 -10.06 13.05
N THR A 111 -26.56 -8.92 12.42
CA THR A 111 -25.62 -7.81 12.21
C THR A 111 -25.10 -7.26 13.54
N LYS A 112 -25.97 -7.09 14.55
CA LYS A 112 -25.56 -6.66 15.90
C LYS A 112 -24.56 -7.62 16.54
N LYS A 113 -24.83 -8.93 16.48
CA LYS A 113 -23.93 -9.96 17.02
C LYS A 113 -22.58 -9.95 16.30
N ARG A 114 -22.58 -9.81 14.99
CA ARG A 114 -21.36 -9.77 14.16
C ARG A 114 -20.50 -8.54 14.45
N ILE A 115 -21.11 -7.34 14.49
CA ILE A 115 -20.44 -6.10 14.87
C ILE A 115 -19.79 -6.26 16.25
N SER A 116 -20.54 -6.80 17.22
CA SER A 116 -20.04 -6.99 18.60
C SER A 116 -18.84 -7.95 18.65
N GLN A 117 -18.86 -9.05 17.88
CA GLN A 117 -17.73 -9.98 17.76
C GLN A 117 -16.49 -9.30 17.17
N ILE A 118 -16.64 -8.54 16.09
CA ILE A 118 -15.53 -7.83 15.44
C ILE A 118 -14.95 -6.77 16.38
N VAL A 119 -15.81 -6.00 17.05
CA VAL A 119 -15.40 -4.99 18.03
C VAL A 119 -14.60 -5.62 19.18
N ASN A 120 -15.05 -6.76 19.71
CA ASN A 120 -14.35 -7.47 20.77
C ASN A 120 -12.98 -7.99 20.30
N ASN A 121 -12.91 -8.57 19.09
CA ASN A 121 -11.65 -9.04 18.51
C ASN A 121 -10.67 -7.89 18.28
N LEU A 122 -11.12 -6.79 17.67
CA LEU A 122 -10.31 -5.59 17.45
C LEU A 122 -9.85 -4.98 18.78
N LYS A 123 -10.71 -4.91 19.78
CA LYS A 123 -10.37 -4.41 21.11
C LYS A 123 -9.30 -5.26 21.78
N SER A 124 -9.39 -6.58 21.69
CA SER A 124 -8.36 -7.51 22.20
C SER A 124 -7.02 -7.28 21.49
N HIS A 125 -7.06 -7.21 20.16
CA HIS A 125 -5.87 -7.00 19.33
C HIS A 125 -5.21 -5.63 19.54
N LEU A 126 -6.00 -4.57 19.68
CA LEU A 126 -5.47 -3.21 19.93
C LEU A 126 -4.90 -3.05 21.34
N ARG A 127 -5.30 -3.90 22.30
CA ARG A 127 -4.78 -3.93 23.67
C ARG A 127 -3.50 -4.75 23.81
N GLN A 128 -3.31 -5.75 22.94
CA GLN A 128 -2.08 -6.52 22.84
C GLN A 128 -1.27 -5.95 21.68
N PRO A 129 -0.31 -5.04 21.92
CA PRO A 129 0.59 -4.61 20.86
C PRO A 129 1.48 -5.80 20.48
N SER A 130 1.01 -6.67 19.58
CA SER A 130 1.94 -7.40 18.73
C SER A 130 2.68 -6.32 17.94
N LYS A 131 3.98 -6.19 18.17
CA LYS A 131 4.80 -5.12 17.58
C LYS A 131 4.86 -5.20 16.04
N THR A 132 4.50 -6.35 15.46
CA THR A 132 4.15 -6.49 14.05
C THR A 132 2.85 -5.74 13.75
N GLU A 133 2.96 -4.54 13.19
CA GLU A 133 1.81 -3.75 12.73
C GLU A 133 0.95 -4.59 11.78
N THR A 134 -0.33 -4.79 12.09
CA THR A 134 -1.28 -5.62 11.30
C THR A 134 -1.40 -5.18 9.84
N PHE A 135 -1.13 -3.89 9.56
CA PHE A 135 -1.18 -3.31 8.22
C PHE A 135 0.20 -3.15 7.58
N SER A 136 1.24 -3.77 8.14
CA SER A 136 2.55 -3.91 7.50
C SER A 136 2.58 -5.13 6.57
N LEU A 137 3.57 -5.19 5.68
CA LEU A 137 3.81 -6.38 4.83
C LEU A 137 3.98 -7.66 5.66
N ALA A 138 4.66 -7.58 6.81
CA ALA A 138 4.82 -8.71 7.72
C ALA A 138 3.47 -9.12 8.34
N GLY A 139 2.66 -8.14 8.78
CA GLY A 139 1.32 -8.39 9.32
C GLY A 139 0.38 -9.04 8.30
N MET A 140 0.38 -8.56 7.06
CA MET A 140 -0.39 -9.15 5.96
C MET A 140 0.06 -10.57 5.64
N TYR A 141 1.37 -10.84 5.63
CA TYR A 141 1.89 -12.18 5.40
C TYR A 141 1.54 -13.15 6.53
N ARG A 142 1.68 -12.73 7.80
CA ARG A 142 1.26 -13.54 8.96
C ARG A 142 -0.24 -13.83 8.95
N TRP A 143 -1.07 -12.87 8.56
CA TRP A 143 -2.49 -13.10 8.33
C TRP A 143 -2.73 -14.12 7.21
N SER A 144 -2.01 -14.00 6.09
CA SER A 144 -2.13 -14.93 4.97
C SER A 144 -1.76 -16.38 5.34
N GLN A 145 -0.77 -16.57 6.21
CA GLN A 145 -0.43 -17.90 6.75
C GLN A 145 -1.55 -18.47 7.60
N LYS A 146 -2.15 -17.63 8.45
CA LYS A 146 -3.29 -18.05 9.28
C LYS A 146 -4.50 -18.47 8.43
N GLU A 147 -4.70 -17.86 7.28
CA GLU A 147 -5.84 -18.13 6.40
C GLU A 147 -5.50 -19.07 5.22
N GLY A 148 -4.24 -19.52 5.08
CA GLY A 148 -3.80 -20.44 4.00
C GLY A 148 -3.72 -19.84 2.60
N ILE A 149 -3.46 -18.52 2.49
CA ILE A 149 -3.47 -17.76 1.22
C ILE A 149 -2.15 -17.01 0.97
N GLU A 150 -1.02 -17.53 1.43
CA GLU A 150 0.29 -16.88 1.32
C GLU A 150 0.64 -16.55 -0.14
N SER A 151 0.43 -17.51 -1.04
CA SER A 151 0.73 -17.35 -2.48
C SER A 151 -0.08 -16.21 -3.10
N THR A 152 -1.33 -16.03 -2.67
CA THR A 152 -2.21 -14.95 -3.12
C THR A 152 -1.70 -13.59 -2.67
N ILE A 153 -1.29 -13.47 -1.41
CA ILE A 153 -0.78 -12.21 -0.87
C ILE A 153 0.58 -11.86 -1.46
N ILE A 154 1.47 -12.85 -1.68
CA ILE A 154 2.72 -12.65 -2.42
C ILE A 154 2.43 -12.16 -3.84
N TRP A 155 1.48 -12.80 -4.54
CA TRP A 155 1.04 -12.37 -5.87
C TRP A 155 0.50 -10.94 -5.85
N LEU A 156 -0.33 -10.59 -4.87
CA LEU A 156 -0.91 -9.26 -4.73
C LEU A 156 0.18 -8.19 -4.52
N ILE A 157 1.14 -8.44 -3.63
CA ILE A 157 2.25 -7.50 -3.35
C ILE A 157 3.03 -7.21 -4.64
N ASN A 158 3.36 -8.25 -5.41
CA ASN A 158 4.04 -8.10 -6.69
C ASN A 158 3.21 -7.29 -7.69
N LYS A 159 1.92 -7.60 -7.81
CA LYS A 159 1.01 -6.88 -8.72
C LYS A 159 0.83 -5.42 -8.34
N LEU A 160 0.68 -5.09 -7.06
CA LEU A 160 0.61 -3.70 -6.57
C LEU A 160 1.89 -2.91 -6.88
N LYS A 161 3.06 -3.55 -6.82
CA LYS A 161 4.34 -2.95 -7.19
C LYS A 161 4.43 -2.67 -8.70
N ILE A 162 4.02 -3.64 -9.52
CA ILE A 162 4.01 -3.51 -10.99
C ILE A 162 3.10 -2.36 -11.41
N VAL A 163 1.86 -2.29 -10.89
CA VAL A 163 0.91 -1.21 -11.19
C VAL A 163 1.53 0.15 -10.84
N SER A 164 2.05 0.30 -9.62
CA SER A 164 2.64 1.56 -9.16
C SER A 164 3.83 2.03 -9.99
N SER A 165 4.68 1.09 -10.44
CA SER A 165 5.87 1.40 -11.23
C SER A 165 5.55 1.82 -12.67
N ASN A 166 4.38 1.45 -13.18
CA ASN A 166 3.95 1.75 -14.55
C ASN A 166 2.92 2.89 -14.63
N LEU A 167 2.57 3.53 -13.51
CA LEU A 167 1.71 4.71 -13.53
C LEU A 167 2.44 5.92 -14.13
N PRO A 168 1.80 6.68 -15.04
CA PRO A 168 2.41 7.85 -15.67
C PRO A 168 2.64 8.97 -14.64
N LYS A 169 3.64 9.83 -14.88
CA LYS A 169 3.99 10.96 -13.99
C LYS A 169 2.84 11.95 -13.71
N GLY A 170 1.80 11.96 -14.55
CA GLY A 170 0.61 12.80 -14.38
C GLY A 170 -0.44 12.24 -13.41
N MET A 171 -0.20 11.08 -12.80
CA MET A 171 -1.09 10.45 -11.84
C MET A 171 -0.45 10.31 -10.46
N ASP A 172 -1.25 10.48 -9.40
CA ASP A 172 -0.81 10.21 -8.02
C ASP A 172 -0.82 8.69 -7.76
N ALA A 173 0.35 8.06 -7.85
CA ALA A 173 0.50 6.63 -7.60
C ALA A 173 0.11 6.22 -6.16
N ASP A 174 0.28 7.10 -5.18
CA ASP A 174 -0.16 6.81 -3.81
C ASP A 174 -1.69 6.85 -3.73
N HIS A 175 -2.34 7.78 -4.42
CA HIS A 175 -3.81 7.81 -4.55
C HIS A 175 -4.37 6.55 -5.19
N ALA A 176 -3.81 6.15 -6.33
CA ALA A 176 -4.17 4.95 -7.05
C ALA A 176 -4.06 3.69 -6.16
N GLN A 177 -2.91 3.48 -5.51
CA GLN A 177 -2.71 2.34 -4.63
C GLN A 177 -3.68 2.33 -3.44
N ARG A 178 -4.00 3.52 -2.87
CA ARG A 178 -4.97 3.65 -1.78
C ARG A 178 -6.37 3.22 -2.20
N LYS A 179 -6.85 3.68 -3.37
CA LYS A 179 -8.14 3.27 -3.92
C LYS A 179 -8.16 1.75 -4.14
N LEU A 180 -7.11 1.21 -4.75
CA LEU A 180 -6.99 -0.22 -5.05
C LEU A 180 -7.03 -1.11 -3.80
N ILE A 181 -6.21 -0.81 -2.78
CA ILE A 181 -6.20 -1.56 -1.51
C ILE A 181 -7.55 -1.49 -0.80
N LYS A 182 -8.21 -0.32 -0.82
CA LYS A 182 -9.54 -0.13 -0.23
C LYS A 182 -10.58 -1.03 -0.90
N ILE A 183 -10.54 -1.15 -2.22
CA ILE A 183 -11.49 -1.97 -3.00
C ILE A 183 -11.24 -3.45 -2.72
N ILE A 184 -9.98 -3.89 -2.73
CA ILE A 184 -9.61 -5.26 -2.35
C ILE A 184 -10.16 -5.58 -0.95
N GLY A 185 -9.92 -4.71 0.03
CA GLY A 185 -10.46 -4.88 1.37
C GLY A 185 -11.99 -4.93 1.42
N GLY A 186 -12.67 -4.10 0.63
CA GLY A 186 -14.12 -4.11 0.50
C GLY A 186 -14.67 -5.44 -0.03
N VAL A 187 -14.05 -5.98 -1.09
CA VAL A 187 -14.42 -7.27 -1.70
C VAL A 187 -14.16 -8.42 -0.72
N VAL A 188 -13.00 -8.44 -0.07
CA VAL A 188 -12.67 -9.44 0.96
C VAL A 188 -13.66 -9.38 2.13
N MET A 189 -14.06 -8.18 2.58
CA MET A 189 -15.08 -8.03 3.63
C MET A 189 -16.43 -8.59 3.22
N HIS A 190 -16.87 -8.38 1.97
CA HIS A 190 -18.12 -8.98 1.50
C HIS A 190 -18.04 -10.51 1.52
N VAL A 191 -16.97 -11.09 1.00
CA VAL A 191 -16.80 -12.55 1.00
C VAL A 191 -16.75 -13.10 2.43
N MET A 192 -16.01 -12.44 3.34
CA MET A 192 -15.95 -12.83 4.75
C MET A 192 -17.29 -12.72 5.50
N GLU A 193 -18.18 -11.84 5.06
CA GLU A 193 -19.50 -11.67 5.66
C GLU A 193 -20.50 -12.71 5.14
N GLU A 194 -20.40 -13.08 3.86
CA GLU A 194 -21.25 -14.11 3.24
C GLU A 194 -20.75 -15.55 3.53
N MET A 195 -19.60 -15.71 4.20
CA MET A 195 -19.08 -17.02 4.62
C MET A 195 -19.86 -17.61 5.79
N ASP A 196 -20.23 -18.89 5.66
CA ASP A 196 -20.82 -19.69 6.73
C ASP A 196 -19.88 -19.83 7.93
N LYS A 197 -20.46 -20.00 9.12
CA LYS A 197 -19.71 -20.16 10.39
C LYS A 197 -19.04 -21.52 10.52
N GLU A 198 -19.51 -22.52 9.78
CA GLU A 198 -19.02 -23.91 9.80
C GLU A 198 -18.23 -24.27 8.52
N ILE A 199 -17.68 -23.26 7.84
CA ILE A 199 -16.85 -23.47 6.65
C ILE A 199 -15.54 -24.18 6.99
N THR A 200 -15.09 -25.09 6.13
CA THR A 200 -13.80 -25.75 6.28
C THR A 200 -12.64 -24.78 6.05
N PHE A 201 -11.44 -25.13 6.52
CA PHE A 201 -10.25 -24.29 6.34
C PHE A 201 -9.91 -24.13 4.86
N GLU A 202 -10.00 -25.22 4.08
CA GLU A 202 -9.68 -25.26 2.66
C GLU A 202 -10.66 -24.42 1.83
N GLU A 203 -11.96 -24.55 2.08
CA GLU A 203 -12.97 -23.73 1.41
C GLU A 203 -12.84 -22.25 1.76
N ARG A 204 -12.50 -21.95 3.02
CA ARG A 204 -12.23 -20.59 3.47
C ARG A 204 -11.03 -19.98 2.75
N ALA A 205 -9.93 -20.72 2.66
CA ALA A 205 -8.73 -20.29 1.94
C ALA A 205 -9.05 -20.04 0.45
N CYS A 206 -9.78 -20.95 -0.20
CA CYS A 206 -10.19 -20.82 -1.60
C CYS A 206 -11.01 -19.54 -1.84
N LYS A 207 -12.07 -19.33 -1.06
CA LYS A 207 -12.91 -18.13 -1.18
C LYS A 207 -12.13 -16.83 -0.92
N LEU A 208 -11.16 -16.85 0.00
CA LEU A 208 -10.31 -15.67 0.26
C LEU A 208 -9.29 -15.42 -0.87
N ASP A 209 -8.73 -16.46 -1.48
CA ASP A 209 -7.87 -16.32 -2.66
C ASP A 209 -8.63 -15.62 -3.80
N GLU A 210 -9.81 -16.14 -4.12
CA GLU A 210 -10.70 -15.58 -5.14
C GLU A 210 -11.07 -14.13 -4.80
N ALA A 211 -11.46 -13.84 -3.55
CA ALA A 211 -11.84 -12.50 -3.11
C ALA A 211 -10.72 -11.48 -3.31
N VAL A 212 -9.48 -11.84 -2.99
CA VAL A 212 -8.32 -10.95 -3.16
C VAL A 212 -8.06 -10.67 -4.64
N ARG A 213 -8.12 -11.71 -5.49
CA ARG A 213 -7.86 -11.59 -6.94
C ARG A 213 -8.98 -10.84 -7.66
N LEU A 214 -10.24 -11.12 -7.32
CA LEU A 214 -11.40 -10.38 -7.80
C LEU A 214 -11.36 -8.93 -7.34
N GLY A 215 -11.02 -8.69 -6.07
CA GLY A 215 -10.83 -7.35 -5.52
C GLY A 215 -9.74 -6.56 -6.23
N PHE A 216 -8.62 -7.20 -6.57
CA PHE A 216 -7.56 -6.57 -7.36
C PHE A 216 -8.03 -6.28 -8.79
N SER A 217 -8.64 -7.26 -9.44
CA SER A 217 -9.12 -7.16 -10.83
C SER A 217 -10.17 -6.06 -11.00
N TYR A 218 -11.18 -6.03 -10.13
CA TYR A 218 -12.18 -4.97 -10.10
C TYR A 218 -11.53 -3.63 -9.70
N GLY A 219 -10.63 -3.64 -8.72
CA GLY A 219 -9.96 -2.45 -8.25
C GLY A 219 -9.09 -1.75 -9.30
N LEU A 220 -8.53 -2.48 -10.28
CA LEU A 220 -7.73 -1.91 -11.38
C LEU A 220 -8.52 -0.91 -12.23
N THR A 221 -9.85 -1.02 -12.28
CA THR A 221 -10.70 -0.06 -13.00
C THR A 221 -10.55 1.36 -12.48
N TYR A 222 -10.18 1.57 -11.22
CA TYR A 222 -10.00 2.90 -10.68
C TYR A 222 -8.74 3.60 -11.20
N PRO A 223 -7.51 3.08 -10.98
CA PRO A 223 -6.33 3.73 -11.52
C PRO A 223 -6.32 3.75 -13.05
N PHE A 224 -6.78 2.70 -13.71
CA PHE A 224 -6.61 2.56 -15.16
C PHE A 224 -7.81 3.00 -16.00
N ILE A 225 -8.99 3.23 -15.42
CA ILE A 225 -10.14 3.77 -16.14
C ILE A 225 -10.50 5.14 -15.56
N ASP A 226 -10.92 5.19 -14.30
CA ASP A 226 -11.38 6.42 -13.62
C ASP A 226 -10.28 7.50 -13.59
N ASP A 227 -9.20 7.26 -12.84
CA ASP A 227 -8.13 8.22 -12.62
C ASP A 227 -7.38 8.55 -13.94
N LEU A 228 -7.23 7.59 -14.86
CA LEU A 228 -6.55 7.80 -16.15
C LEU A 228 -7.36 8.69 -17.09
N LEU A 229 -8.68 8.53 -17.15
CA LEU A 229 -9.57 9.36 -17.96
C LEU A 229 -9.75 10.77 -17.37
N ASP A 230 -9.67 10.90 -16.05
CA ASP A 230 -9.75 12.19 -15.35
C ASP A 230 -8.41 12.95 -15.42
N ALA A 231 -7.29 12.23 -15.44
CA ALA A 231 -5.97 12.84 -15.56
C ALA A 231 -5.76 13.56 -16.90
N LYS A 232 -4.90 14.58 -16.88
CA LYS A 232 -4.43 15.32 -18.07
C LYS A 232 -3.28 14.59 -18.79
N VAL A 233 -3.36 13.25 -18.86
CA VAL A 233 -2.33 12.39 -19.49
C VAL A 233 -2.69 12.07 -20.94
N LEU A 234 -3.93 11.64 -21.17
CA LEU A 234 -4.46 11.35 -22.51
C LEU A 234 -5.02 12.62 -23.16
N SER A 235 -4.78 12.82 -24.44
CA SER A 235 -5.47 13.84 -25.25
C SER A 235 -6.96 13.52 -25.42
N ASP A 236 -7.79 14.49 -25.81
CA ASP A 236 -9.24 14.28 -25.97
C ASP A 236 -9.57 13.17 -26.98
N ASP A 237 -8.79 13.04 -28.05
CA ASP A 237 -8.97 11.96 -29.04
C ASP A 237 -8.52 10.60 -28.49
N GLU A 238 -7.45 10.55 -27.70
CA GLU A 238 -7.03 9.33 -26.99
C GLU A 238 -8.07 8.91 -25.95
N LYS A 239 -8.66 9.85 -25.21
CA LYS A 239 -9.74 9.57 -24.25
C LYS A 239 -10.96 8.96 -24.95
N LYS A 240 -11.37 9.50 -26.11
CA LYS A 240 -12.46 8.92 -26.91
C LYS A 240 -12.15 7.51 -27.39
N GLN A 241 -10.94 7.28 -27.91
CA GLN A 241 -10.52 5.93 -28.32
C GLN A 241 -10.53 4.96 -27.15
N TYR A 242 -10.01 5.38 -26.00
CA TYR A 242 -9.94 4.56 -24.79
C TYR A 242 -11.33 4.23 -24.22
N SER A 243 -12.20 5.25 -24.09
CA SER A 243 -13.61 5.07 -23.71
C SER A 243 -14.34 4.11 -24.63
N ASN A 244 -14.11 4.18 -25.95
CA ASN A 244 -14.74 3.27 -26.90
C ASN A 244 -14.32 1.80 -26.70
N LEU A 245 -13.06 1.54 -26.35
CA LEU A 245 -12.58 0.18 -26.02
C LEU A 245 -13.31 -0.39 -24.80
N ILE A 246 -13.44 0.41 -23.74
CA ILE A 246 -14.14 0.01 -22.51
C ILE A 246 -15.62 -0.22 -22.80
N ARG A 247 -16.28 0.73 -23.48
CA ARG A 247 -17.69 0.62 -23.83
C ARG A 247 -17.98 -0.60 -24.69
N THR A 248 -17.12 -0.88 -25.68
CA THR A 248 -17.26 -2.08 -26.51
C THR A 248 -17.11 -3.33 -25.66
N THR A 249 -16.13 -3.37 -24.74
CA THR A 249 -15.95 -4.50 -23.82
C THR A 249 -17.20 -4.79 -23.00
N LEU A 250 -17.83 -3.75 -22.44
CA LEU A 250 -19.04 -3.90 -21.63
C LEU A 250 -20.26 -4.31 -22.47
N LEU A 251 -20.36 -3.85 -23.72
CA LEU A 251 -21.47 -4.16 -24.62
C LEU A 251 -21.34 -5.52 -25.32
N THR A 252 -20.12 -6.03 -25.55
CA THR A 252 -19.89 -7.29 -26.26
C THR A 252 -19.48 -8.43 -25.35
N GLY A 253 -19.11 -8.14 -24.11
CA GLY A 253 -18.51 -9.10 -23.18
C GLY A 253 -17.14 -9.60 -23.63
N THR A 254 -16.48 -8.91 -24.56
CA THR A 254 -15.19 -9.31 -25.16
C THR A 254 -14.25 -8.12 -25.26
N VAL A 255 -12.99 -8.29 -24.86
CA VAL A 255 -12.01 -7.21 -24.87
C VAL A 255 -11.46 -7.02 -26.29
N PRO A 256 -11.78 -5.92 -27.01
CA PRO A 256 -11.30 -5.71 -28.36
C PRO A 256 -9.77 -5.52 -28.40
N GLU A 257 -9.14 -5.76 -29.55
CA GLU A 257 -7.73 -5.42 -29.78
C GLU A 257 -7.55 -3.88 -29.85
N VAL A 258 -6.42 -3.37 -29.34
CA VAL A 258 -6.14 -1.92 -29.30
C VAL A 258 -6.09 -1.29 -30.70
N GLY A 259 -5.68 -2.05 -31.72
CA GLY A 259 -5.58 -1.57 -33.10
C GLY A 259 -4.54 -0.44 -33.27
N LYS A 260 -4.76 0.45 -34.24
CA LYS A 260 -3.90 1.62 -34.49
C LYS A 260 -4.23 2.72 -33.49
N TRP A 261 -3.29 3.02 -32.60
CA TRP A 261 -3.42 4.12 -31.63
C TRP A 261 -3.06 5.47 -32.26
N ILE A 262 -3.92 6.47 -32.09
CA ILE A 262 -3.65 7.85 -32.55
C ILE A 262 -3.32 8.69 -31.32
N GLY A 263 -2.02 8.82 -31.02
CA GLY A 263 -1.54 9.60 -29.88
C GLY A 263 -0.16 9.16 -29.41
N ALA A 264 0.44 9.96 -28.51
CA ALA A 264 1.79 9.72 -28.00
C ALA A 264 1.84 8.63 -26.91
N ASN A 265 0.69 8.26 -26.31
CA ASN A 265 0.63 7.37 -25.15
C ASN A 265 0.38 5.90 -25.51
N GLY A 266 0.73 5.47 -26.73
CA GLY A 266 0.42 4.11 -27.22
C GLY A 266 0.99 2.97 -26.37
N ASP A 267 2.21 3.11 -25.84
CA ASP A 267 2.83 2.07 -25.01
C ASP A 267 2.16 1.94 -23.64
N LEU A 268 1.81 3.08 -23.01
CA LEU A 268 1.03 3.11 -21.77
C LEU A 268 -0.31 2.41 -21.97
N VAL A 269 -1.00 2.72 -23.06
CA VAL A 269 -2.33 2.16 -23.35
C VAL A 269 -2.26 0.66 -23.61
N ARG A 270 -1.23 0.17 -24.32
CA ARG A 270 -1.04 -1.29 -24.49
C ARG A 270 -0.80 -2.00 -23.17
N TYR A 271 0.03 -1.42 -22.29
CA TYR A 271 0.25 -1.96 -20.95
C TYR A 271 -1.06 -2.02 -20.16
N VAL A 272 -1.76 -0.88 -20.06
CA VAL A 272 -3.02 -0.78 -19.32
C VAL A 272 -4.07 -1.73 -19.88
N HIS A 273 -4.21 -1.79 -21.20
CA HIS A 273 -5.11 -2.71 -21.89
C HIS A 273 -4.81 -4.17 -21.56
N SER A 274 -3.53 -4.56 -21.53
CA SER A 274 -3.15 -5.93 -21.20
C SER A 274 -3.53 -6.32 -19.76
N GLU A 275 -3.31 -5.43 -18.79
CA GLU A 275 -3.68 -5.69 -17.38
C GLU A 275 -5.20 -5.71 -17.21
N LEU A 276 -5.93 -4.78 -17.82
CA LEU A 276 -7.40 -4.76 -17.78
C LEU A 276 -8.01 -5.95 -18.50
N ARG A 277 -7.41 -6.45 -19.60
CA ARG A 277 -7.86 -7.66 -20.27
C ARG A 277 -7.79 -8.86 -19.33
N VAL A 278 -6.65 -9.07 -18.68
CA VAL A 278 -6.47 -10.17 -17.72
C VAL A 278 -7.46 -10.06 -16.56
N ALA A 279 -7.65 -8.85 -16.02
CA ALA A 279 -8.59 -8.60 -14.94
C ALA A 279 -10.05 -8.90 -15.36
N PHE A 280 -10.45 -8.44 -16.54
CA PHE A 280 -11.81 -8.65 -17.06
C PHE A 280 -12.09 -10.13 -17.31
N GLU A 281 -11.18 -10.85 -17.98
CA GLU A 281 -11.36 -12.28 -18.22
C GLU A 281 -11.36 -13.08 -16.92
N TYR A 282 -10.57 -12.67 -15.92
CA TYR A 282 -10.60 -13.27 -14.59
C TYR A 282 -11.96 -13.08 -13.90
N ILE A 283 -12.52 -11.86 -13.89
CA ILE A 283 -13.85 -11.61 -13.33
C ILE A 283 -14.89 -12.46 -14.06
N LYS A 284 -14.89 -12.43 -15.40
CA LYS A 284 -15.85 -13.16 -16.24
C LYS A 284 -15.81 -14.67 -16.02
N ALA A 285 -14.62 -15.25 -15.88
CA ALA A 285 -14.46 -16.69 -15.62
C ALA A 285 -15.05 -17.12 -14.25
N HIS A 286 -15.15 -16.19 -13.31
CA HIS A 286 -15.75 -16.41 -12.00
C HIS A 286 -17.19 -15.88 -11.93
N GLN A 287 -17.87 -15.58 -13.04
CA GLN A 287 -19.29 -15.23 -13.03
C GLN A 287 -20.16 -16.47 -13.29
N ASN A 288 -21.36 -16.50 -12.71
CA ASN A 288 -22.40 -17.45 -13.11
C ASN A 288 -23.42 -16.76 -14.05
N PRO A 289 -24.27 -17.50 -14.78
CA PRO A 289 -25.20 -16.88 -15.73
C PRO A 289 -26.14 -15.83 -15.13
N GLN A 290 -26.54 -15.99 -13.86
CA GLN A 290 -27.45 -15.04 -13.19
C GLN A 290 -26.74 -13.74 -12.77
N THR A 291 -25.47 -13.83 -12.37
CA THR A 291 -24.69 -12.68 -11.89
C THR A 291 -23.96 -11.95 -13.03
N SER A 292 -23.69 -12.65 -14.13
CA SER A 292 -23.05 -12.10 -15.33
C SER A 292 -23.83 -10.92 -15.90
N ASP A 293 -25.13 -11.08 -16.13
CA ASP A 293 -25.96 -10.01 -16.73
C ASP A 293 -25.99 -8.78 -15.81
N SER A 294 -26.20 -9.00 -14.52
CA SER A 294 -26.15 -7.96 -13.48
C SER A 294 -24.79 -7.25 -13.43
N PHE A 295 -23.66 -7.98 -13.57
CA PHE A 295 -22.33 -7.38 -13.62
C PHE A 295 -22.16 -6.46 -14.84
N PHE A 296 -22.54 -6.91 -16.03
CA PHE A 296 -22.42 -6.13 -17.27
C PHE A 296 -23.32 -4.90 -17.26
N GLU A 297 -24.58 -5.07 -16.88
CA GLU A 297 -25.55 -3.99 -16.73
C GLU A 297 -25.06 -2.92 -15.76
N GLN A 298 -24.71 -3.32 -14.53
CA GLN A 298 -24.27 -2.39 -13.50
C GLN A 298 -22.97 -1.68 -13.89
N SER A 299 -22.03 -2.39 -14.50
CA SER A 299 -20.76 -1.83 -14.98
C SER A 299 -20.99 -0.83 -16.11
N TYR A 300 -21.91 -1.12 -17.04
CA TYR A 300 -22.29 -0.20 -18.12
C TYR A 300 -22.94 1.07 -17.57
N VAL A 301 -23.90 0.93 -16.64
CA VAL A 301 -24.57 2.09 -16.02
C VAL A 301 -23.57 2.97 -15.28
N PHE A 302 -22.68 2.35 -14.49
CA PHE A 302 -21.62 3.07 -13.79
C PHE A 302 -20.71 3.85 -14.76
N PHE A 303 -20.16 3.16 -15.75
CA PHE A 303 -19.21 3.76 -16.69
C PHE A 303 -19.87 4.87 -17.53
N HIS A 304 -21.07 4.63 -18.05
CA HIS A 304 -21.78 5.63 -18.85
C HIS A 304 -22.13 6.88 -18.03
N ALA A 305 -22.57 6.71 -16.77
CA ALA A 305 -22.84 7.85 -15.89
C ALA A 305 -21.56 8.67 -15.57
N GLN A 306 -20.40 8.02 -15.47
CA GLN A 306 -19.11 8.73 -15.33
C GLN A 306 -18.76 9.53 -16.59
N GLU A 307 -18.99 8.99 -17.78
CA GLU A 307 -18.75 9.71 -19.04
C GLU A 307 -19.63 10.96 -19.14
N VAL A 308 -20.94 10.82 -18.89
CA VAL A 308 -21.89 11.94 -18.91
C VAL A 308 -21.51 13.01 -17.89
N ASP A 309 -20.98 12.63 -16.73
CA ASP A 309 -20.53 13.58 -15.71
C ASP A 309 -19.23 14.29 -16.11
N ARG A 310 -18.27 13.58 -16.71
CA ARG A 310 -16.96 14.11 -17.14
C ARG A 310 -17.07 15.10 -18.30
N GLU A 311 -18.04 14.95 -19.18
CA GLU A 311 -18.25 15.85 -20.32
C GLU A 311 -18.78 17.23 -19.92
N LYS A 312 -19.18 17.42 -18.66
CA LYS A 312 -19.72 18.68 -18.18
C LYS A 312 -18.66 19.78 -18.16
N ASN A 313 -19.05 20.98 -18.57
CA ASN A 313 -18.18 22.16 -18.52
C ASN A 313 -18.80 23.26 -17.66
N LEU A 314 -18.05 23.75 -16.68
CA LEU A 314 -18.53 24.77 -15.74
C LEU A 314 -18.95 26.08 -16.44
N SER A 315 -18.51 26.31 -17.68
CA SER A 315 -18.87 27.47 -18.51
C SER A 315 -20.27 27.39 -19.13
N ASN A 316 -20.89 26.20 -19.18
CA ASN A 316 -22.25 26.03 -19.66
C ASN A 316 -23.25 26.50 -18.56
N PRO A 317 -24.09 27.52 -18.81
CA PRO A 317 -25.04 28.03 -17.81
C PRO A 317 -26.42 27.34 -17.85
N THR A 318 -26.64 26.40 -18.76
CA THR A 318 -27.98 25.88 -19.07
C THR A 318 -28.29 24.51 -18.47
N TYR A 319 -27.35 23.85 -17.77
CA TYR A 319 -27.64 22.56 -17.15
C TYR A 319 -28.89 22.63 -16.26
N THR A 320 -29.73 21.62 -16.41
CA THR A 320 -30.88 21.34 -15.56
C THR A 320 -30.43 20.68 -14.26
N ASN A 321 -31.30 20.68 -13.25
CA ASN A 321 -31.00 19.95 -12.02
C ASN A 321 -30.82 18.45 -12.29
N GLU A 322 -31.58 17.85 -13.20
CA GLU A 322 -31.44 16.42 -13.52
C GLU A 322 -30.09 16.10 -14.14
N GLU A 323 -29.62 16.90 -15.12
CA GLU A 323 -28.28 16.73 -15.71
C GLU A 323 -27.16 16.87 -14.65
N LEU A 324 -27.37 17.68 -13.61
CA LEU A 324 -26.41 17.84 -12.52
C LEU A 324 -26.41 16.64 -11.56
N TYR A 325 -27.58 16.09 -11.19
CA TYR A 325 -27.70 15.13 -10.10
C TYR A 325 -27.88 13.66 -10.54
N LEU A 326 -28.52 13.35 -11.68
CA LEU A 326 -28.79 11.97 -12.08
C LEU A 326 -27.50 11.17 -12.36
N PRO A 327 -26.52 11.69 -13.14
CA PRO A 327 -25.26 10.96 -13.37
C PRO A 327 -24.50 10.72 -12.05
N ILE A 328 -24.61 11.65 -11.10
CA ILE A 328 -23.97 11.58 -9.80
C ILE A 328 -24.61 10.50 -8.92
N ILE A 329 -25.95 10.41 -8.91
CA ILE A 329 -26.69 9.31 -8.26
C ILE A 329 -26.25 7.98 -8.85
N LEU A 330 -26.29 7.84 -10.17
CA LEU A 330 -25.97 6.59 -10.85
C LEU A 330 -24.52 6.16 -10.59
N LYS A 331 -23.53 7.02 -10.83
CA LYS A 331 -22.12 6.65 -10.65
C LYS A 331 -21.79 6.28 -9.18
N SER A 332 -22.33 7.04 -8.23
CA SER A 332 -22.03 6.82 -6.81
C SER A 332 -22.72 5.57 -6.23
N SER A 333 -23.87 5.19 -6.77
CA SER A 333 -24.63 4.01 -6.36
C SER A 333 -24.10 2.73 -7.02
N PHE A 334 -23.91 2.74 -8.34
CA PHE A 334 -23.50 1.55 -9.07
C PHE A 334 -22.04 1.15 -8.81
N SER A 335 -21.15 2.09 -8.46
CA SER A 335 -19.79 1.76 -7.99
C SER A 335 -19.77 0.82 -6.78
N ARG A 336 -20.84 0.80 -5.99
CA ARG A 336 -21.00 -0.06 -4.80
C ARG A 336 -21.76 -1.34 -5.10
N LEU A 337 -22.76 -1.28 -5.99
CA LEU A 337 -23.56 -2.45 -6.38
C LEU A 337 -22.69 -3.49 -7.10
N ILE A 338 -21.77 -3.05 -7.96
CA ILE A 338 -20.88 -3.92 -8.73
C ILE A 338 -20.04 -4.85 -7.82
N ALA A 339 -19.70 -4.41 -6.61
CA ALA A 339 -18.87 -5.21 -5.71
C ALA A 339 -19.49 -6.58 -5.37
N ARG A 340 -20.83 -6.68 -5.29
CA ARG A 340 -21.54 -7.94 -5.04
C ARG A 340 -21.66 -8.82 -6.29
N SER A 341 -21.86 -8.22 -7.46
CA SER A 341 -21.92 -8.96 -8.72
C SER A 341 -20.55 -9.57 -9.05
N VAL A 342 -19.46 -8.85 -8.78
CA VAL A 342 -18.08 -9.35 -8.94
C VAL A 342 -17.80 -10.64 -8.16
N ILE A 343 -18.40 -10.84 -6.98
CA ILE A 343 -18.14 -12.01 -6.11
C ILE A 343 -19.25 -13.07 -6.16
N ASN A 344 -20.17 -13.00 -7.13
CA ASN A 344 -21.36 -13.84 -7.20
C ASN A 344 -22.18 -13.90 -5.90
N ALA A 345 -22.29 -12.79 -5.19
CA ALA A 345 -23.11 -12.78 -3.99
C ALA A 345 -24.59 -13.02 -4.38
N PRO A 346 -25.38 -13.73 -3.56
CA PRO A 346 -26.81 -13.92 -3.80
C PRO A 346 -27.55 -12.58 -3.94
N GLU A 347 -28.64 -12.56 -4.72
CA GLU A 347 -29.51 -11.39 -4.81
C GLU A 347 -30.03 -10.97 -3.43
N ASP A 348 -29.88 -9.68 -3.10
CA ASP A 348 -30.41 -9.08 -1.88
C ASP A 348 -31.05 -7.73 -2.23
N LYS A 349 -32.35 -7.76 -2.51
CA LYS A 349 -33.13 -6.54 -2.82
C LYS A 349 -33.07 -5.49 -1.72
N GLY A 350 -32.87 -5.92 -0.46
CA GLY A 350 -32.70 -5.02 0.67
C GLY A 350 -31.37 -4.29 0.59
N PHE A 351 -30.28 -5.02 0.31
CA PHE A 351 -28.97 -4.44 0.03
C PHE A 351 -29.03 -3.48 -1.15
N ASP A 352 -29.58 -3.91 -2.30
CA ASP A 352 -29.58 -3.11 -3.52
C ASP A 352 -30.26 -1.76 -3.31
N ASN A 353 -31.42 -1.76 -2.63
CA ASN A 353 -32.14 -0.54 -2.31
C ASN A 353 -31.37 0.35 -1.33
N ARG A 354 -30.85 -0.20 -0.22
CA ARG A 354 -30.09 0.59 0.76
C ARG A 354 -28.85 1.19 0.12
N THR A 355 -28.09 0.41 -0.64
CA THR A 355 -26.88 0.85 -1.35
C THR A 355 -27.19 1.89 -2.41
N PHE A 356 -28.26 1.71 -3.19
CA PHE A 356 -28.67 2.67 -4.22
C PHE A 356 -29.03 4.04 -3.63
N TYR A 357 -29.85 4.10 -2.59
CA TYR A 357 -30.24 5.38 -2.00
C TYR A 357 -29.11 6.05 -1.21
N TYR A 358 -28.15 5.25 -0.73
CA TYR A 358 -27.01 5.70 0.03
C TYR A 358 -25.86 6.28 -0.83
N GLY A 359 -25.73 5.89 -2.10
CA GLY A 359 -24.64 6.35 -2.99
C GLY A 359 -24.44 7.88 -2.98
N ILE A 360 -25.51 8.63 -3.25
CA ILE A 360 -25.47 10.10 -3.33
C ILE A 360 -25.09 10.78 -2.00
N TYR A 361 -25.34 10.15 -0.85
CA TYR A 361 -24.99 10.72 0.45
C TYR A 361 -23.48 10.93 0.60
N ASN A 362 -22.68 9.94 0.22
CA ASN A 362 -21.23 10.08 0.28
C ASN A 362 -20.71 11.02 -0.81
N GLN A 363 -21.25 10.95 -2.01
CA GLN A 363 -20.82 11.82 -3.11
C GLN A 363 -21.03 13.30 -2.78
N LEU A 364 -22.20 13.69 -2.24
CA LEU A 364 -22.44 15.08 -1.80
C LEU A 364 -21.58 15.49 -0.60
N ALA A 365 -21.19 14.54 0.26
CA ALA A 365 -20.29 14.84 1.37
C ALA A 365 -18.85 15.08 0.89
N ASP A 366 -18.40 14.31 -0.09
CA ASP A 366 -17.07 14.42 -0.71
C ASP A 366 -17.01 15.68 -1.58
N ASP A 367 -17.99 15.93 -2.47
CA ASP A 367 -18.09 17.16 -3.27
C ASP A 367 -18.13 18.43 -2.40
N PHE A 368 -18.80 18.38 -1.23
CA PHE A 368 -18.80 19.51 -0.30
C PHE A 368 -17.43 19.73 0.32
N ALA A 369 -16.74 18.64 0.66
CA ALA A 369 -15.42 18.71 1.25
C ALA A 369 -14.47 19.35 0.22
N ASP A 370 -14.42 18.81 -0.98
CA ASP A 370 -13.39 19.10 -1.97
C ASP A 370 -13.80 20.20 -2.98
N MET A 371 -14.97 20.81 -2.76
CA MET A 371 -15.57 21.91 -3.52
C MET A 371 -14.61 23.00 -4.04
N PHE A 372 -13.60 23.39 -3.25
CA PHE A 372 -12.65 24.41 -3.68
C PHE A 372 -11.55 23.87 -4.58
N ASP A 373 -11.12 22.62 -4.33
CA ASP A 373 -10.14 21.93 -5.17
C ASP A 373 -10.81 21.63 -6.54
N ASP A 374 -12.04 21.14 -6.53
CA ASP A 374 -12.88 20.94 -7.73
C ASP A 374 -13.09 22.24 -8.53
N TRP A 375 -13.26 23.37 -7.83
CA TRP A 375 -13.42 24.68 -8.45
C TRP A 375 -12.15 25.11 -9.20
N GLU A 376 -10.98 24.88 -8.60
CA GLU A 376 -9.68 25.18 -9.23
C GLU A 376 -9.41 24.29 -10.44
N GLU A 377 -9.86 23.03 -10.40
CA GLU A 377 -9.74 22.07 -11.51
C GLU A 377 -10.78 22.31 -12.61
N GLY A 378 -11.83 23.10 -12.34
CA GLY A 378 -12.91 23.39 -13.27
C GLY A 378 -13.97 22.28 -13.36
N ALA A 379 -13.98 21.36 -12.39
CA ALA A 379 -14.92 20.25 -12.34
C ALA A 379 -16.36 20.73 -12.05
N VAL A 380 -17.33 20.09 -12.70
CA VAL A 380 -18.75 20.41 -12.52
C VAL A 380 -19.36 19.48 -11.49
N THR A 381 -19.40 19.94 -10.24
CA THR A 381 -20.15 19.28 -9.15
C THR A 381 -21.39 20.10 -8.82
N PRO A 382 -22.37 19.55 -8.09
CA PRO A 382 -23.53 20.30 -7.64
C PRO A 382 -23.13 21.56 -6.85
N TYR A 383 -22.04 21.47 -6.08
CA TYR A 383 -21.52 22.59 -5.30
C TYR A 383 -20.81 23.65 -6.16
N THR A 384 -19.91 23.27 -7.08
CA THR A 384 -19.22 24.25 -7.94
C THR A 384 -20.19 24.93 -8.89
N TYR A 385 -21.16 24.19 -9.44
CA TYR A 385 -22.19 24.76 -10.30
C TYR A 385 -23.11 25.73 -9.56
N TYR A 386 -23.58 25.36 -8.36
CA TYR A 386 -24.39 26.25 -7.52
C TYR A 386 -23.60 27.51 -7.14
N LEU A 387 -22.34 27.39 -6.75
CA LEU A 387 -21.46 28.53 -6.44
C LEU A 387 -21.42 29.55 -7.59
N LYS A 388 -21.29 29.07 -8.83
CA LYS A 388 -21.21 29.92 -10.02
C LYS A 388 -22.54 30.58 -10.38
N TYR A 389 -23.64 29.84 -10.37
CA TYR A 389 -24.88 30.27 -11.02
C TYR A 389 -26.05 30.60 -10.09
N HIS A 390 -25.99 30.33 -8.78
CA HIS A 390 -27.13 30.54 -7.85
C HIS A 390 -27.73 31.96 -7.86
N LYS A 391 -26.95 32.99 -8.20
CA LYS A 391 -27.45 34.38 -8.30
C LYS A 391 -28.32 34.61 -9.55
N GLN A 392 -28.02 33.88 -10.63
CA GLN A 392 -28.66 34.03 -11.95
C GLN A 392 -29.80 33.01 -12.12
N ARG A 393 -29.64 31.81 -11.57
CA ARG A 393 -30.55 30.68 -11.68
C ARG A 393 -31.17 30.36 -10.33
N LYS A 394 -32.38 30.89 -10.07
CA LYS A 394 -33.14 30.65 -8.82
C LYS A 394 -33.81 29.27 -8.76
N ASP A 395 -33.88 28.58 -9.89
CA ASP A 395 -34.42 27.22 -10.03
C ASP A 395 -33.46 26.12 -9.55
N LEU A 396 -32.18 26.46 -9.31
CA LEU A 396 -31.18 25.50 -8.85
C LEU A 396 -31.49 24.99 -7.44
N ILE A 397 -31.42 23.68 -7.29
CA ILE A 397 -31.53 23.02 -6.00
C ILE A 397 -30.22 23.23 -5.24
N ASN A 398 -30.34 23.78 -4.03
CA ASN A 398 -29.22 23.96 -3.14
C ASN A 398 -28.66 22.59 -2.71
N PRO A 399 -27.41 22.24 -3.08
CA PRO A 399 -26.84 20.92 -2.82
C PRO A 399 -26.69 20.61 -1.32
N PHE A 400 -26.54 21.65 -0.48
CA PHE A 400 -26.44 21.47 0.97
C PHE A 400 -27.81 21.15 1.60
N GLU A 401 -28.89 21.73 1.09
CA GLU A 401 -30.25 21.35 1.51
C GLU A 401 -30.62 19.95 1.01
N LEU A 402 -30.19 19.60 -0.22
CA LEU A 402 -30.36 18.26 -0.75
C LEU A 402 -29.59 17.23 0.09
N TYR A 403 -28.35 17.52 0.49
CA TYR A 403 -27.55 16.65 1.37
C TYR A 403 -28.27 16.28 2.67
N TRP A 404 -28.85 17.27 3.36
CA TRP A 404 -29.64 17.00 4.56
C TRP A 404 -30.96 16.29 4.26
N THR A 405 -31.57 16.53 3.11
CA THR A 405 -32.75 15.80 2.65
C THR A 405 -32.44 14.32 2.41
N VAL A 406 -31.28 14.01 1.80
CA VAL A 406 -30.79 12.64 1.64
C VAL A 406 -30.59 11.98 3.01
N ILE A 407 -29.98 12.67 3.97
CA ILE A 407 -29.83 12.16 5.35
C ILE A 407 -31.19 11.81 5.96
N ALA A 408 -32.18 12.71 5.86
CA ALA A 408 -33.53 12.46 6.38
C ALA A 408 -34.20 11.26 5.70
N ASN A 409 -34.06 11.15 4.37
CA ASN A 409 -34.58 10.03 3.61
C ASN A 409 -33.91 8.71 4.03
N LEU A 410 -32.59 8.70 4.21
CA LEU A 410 -31.87 7.52 4.68
C LEU A 410 -32.37 7.08 6.05
N ILE A 411 -32.46 8.00 7.01
CA ILE A 411 -32.89 7.68 8.37
C ILE A 411 -34.32 7.14 8.38
N HIS A 412 -35.27 7.86 7.80
CA HIS A 412 -36.69 7.53 7.99
C HIS A 412 -37.23 6.51 6.99
N ASN A 413 -36.81 6.57 5.71
CA ASN A 413 -37.40 5.76 4.65
C ASN A 413 -36.56 4.51 4.34
N VAL A 414 -35.23 4.59 4.47
CA VAL A 414 -34.31 3.49 4.11
C VAL A 414 -33.95 2.62 5.32
N TYR A 415 -33.68 3.24 6.47
CA TYR A 415 -33.36 2.56 7.74
C TYR A 415 -34.51 2.61 8.76
N HIS A 416 -35.72 3.01 8.34
CA HIS A 416 -36.95 2.94 9.13
C HIS A 416 -36.86 3.55 10.55
N SER A 417 -36.11 4.65 10.68
CA SER A 417 -35.83 5.36 11.93
C SER A 417 -35.10 4.51 12.98
N ASP A 418 -34.30 3.52 12.55
CA ASP A 418 -33.40 2.79 13.44
C ASP A 418 -32.47 3.76 14.19
N SER A 419 -32.46 3.61 15.51
CA SER A 419 -31.70 4.47 16.41
C SER A 419 -30.20 4.43 16.13
N LYS A 420 -29.65 3.25 15.76
CA LYS A 420 -28.21 3.10 15.54
C LYS A 420 -27.79 3.66 14.18
N ALA A 421 -28.57 3.42 13.14
CA ALA A 421 -28.36 4.04 11.83
C ALA A 421 -28.45 5.57 11.91
N CYS A 422 -29.44 6.11 12.63
CA CYS A 422 -29.59 7.53 12.89
C CYS A 422 -28.35 8.12 13.58
N GLU A 423 -27.88 7.46 14.66
CA GLU A 423 -26.66 7.86 15.37
C GLU A 423 -25.44 7.91 14.44
N VAL A 424 -25.19 6.84 13.68
CA VAL A 424 -24.02 6.71 12.81
C VAL A 424 -24.04 7.74 11.68
N ILE A 425 -25.19 7.94 11.02
CA ILE A 425 -25.33 8.89 9.91
C ILE A 425 -25.14 10.33 10.41
N LEU A 426 -25.82 10.73 11.48
CA LEU A 426 -25.71 12.08 12.03
C LEU A 426 -24.31 12.37 12.56
N ASP A 427 -23.71 11.42 13.28
CA ASP A 427 -22.34 11.57 13.76
C ASP A 427 -21.35 11.76 12.61
N ARG A 428 -21.48 10.97 11.53
CA ARG A 428 -20.63 11.11 10.34
C ARG A 428 -20.81 12.47 9.65
N ALA A 429 -22.04 12.92 9.48
CA ALA A 429 -22.35 14.20 8.83
C ALA A 429 -21.82 15.41 9.64
N ILE A 430 -22.07 15.42 10.96
CA ILE A 430 -21.59 16.49 11.85
C ILE A 430 -20.06 16.51 11.94
N ASN A 431 -19.43 15.34 12.05
CA ASN A 431 -17.96 15.25 12.06
C ASN A 431 -17.36 15.64 10.70
N GLY A 432 -18.04 15.38 9.58
CA GLY A 432 -17.69 15.90 8.25
C GLY A 432 -17.59 17.41 8.23
N LEU A 433 -18.65 18.11 8.66
CA LEU A 433 -18.68 19.57 8.74
C LEU A 433 -17.62 20.13 9.70
N LYS A 434 -17.37 19.47 10.83
CA LYS A 434 -16.33 19.86 11.78
C LYS A 434 -14.94 19.79 11.17
N ARG A 435 -14.65 18.74 10.39
CA ARG A 435 -13.37 18.60 9.67
C ARG A 435 -13.22 19.65 8.60
N PHE A 436 -14.26 19.88 7.80
CA PHE A 436 -14.25 20.93 6.77
C PHE A 436 -13.97 22.31 7.40
N LYS A 437 -14.63 22.63 8.52
CA LYS A 437 -14.35 23.86 9.29
C LYS A 437 -12.91 23.95 9.78
N LYS A 438 -12.33 22.85 10.25
CA LYS A 438 -10.92 22.79 10.68
C LYS A 438 -9.97 23.01 9.51
N ARG A 439 -10.24 22.42 8.34
CA ARG A 439 -9.42 22.52 7.12
C ARG A 439 -9.47 23.91 6.50
N MET A 440 -10.66 24.50 6.39
CA MET A 440 -10.87 25.80 5.71
C MET A 440 -10.66 27.03 6.60
N GLY A 441 -10.62 26.85 7.92
CA GLY A 441 -10.63 27.95 8.87
C GLY A 441 -12.03 28.51 9.14
N VAL A 442 -12.15 29.24 10.26
CA VAL A 442 -13.47 29.66 10.79
C VAL A 442 -14.19 30.67 9.90
N GLU A 443 -13.47 31.63 9.32
CA GLU A 443 -14.08 32.69 8.50
C GLU A 443 -14.60 32.15 7.16
N LYS A 444 -13.75 31.44 6.39
CA LYS A 444 -14.17 30.80 5.13
C LYS A 444 -15.33 29.83 5.35
N TYR A 445 -15.32 29.07 6.45
CA TYR A 445 -16.44 28.22 6.83
C TYR A 445 -17.75 28.99 7.07
N LYS A 446 -17.70 30.14 7.75
CA LYS A 446 -18.89 30.99 7.96
C LYS A 446 -19.43 31.52 6.65
N GLU A 447 -18.57 31.91 5.70
CA GLU A 447 -18.98 32.38 4.37
C GLU A 447 -19.71 31.28 3.59
N VAL A 448 -19.14 30.07 3.56
CA VAL A 448 -19.76 28.89 2.93
C VAL A 448 -21.13 28.61 3.56
N MET A 449 -21.22 28.58 4.90
CA MET A 449 -22.50 28.36 5.58
C MET A 449 -23.50 29.50 5.39
N LYS A 450 -23.04 30.75 5.21
CA LYS A 450 -23.91 31.89 4.92
C LYS A 450 -24.58 31.75 3.55
N LEU A 451 -23.88 31.18 2.58
CA LEU A 451 -24.44 30.87 1.26
C LEU A 451 -25.38 29.66 1.34
N PHE A 452 -24.83 28.50 1.68
CA PHE A 452 -25.50 27.21 1.53
C PHE A 452 -26.57 26.92 2.58
N ALA A 453 -26.51 27.54 3.76
CA ALA A 453 -27.49 27.32 4.82
C ALA A 453 -28.47 28.48 5.03
N SER A 454 -28.46 29.47 4.12
CA SER A 454 -29.30 30.68 4.17
C SER A 454 -30.80 30.36 4.23
N GLY A 455 -31.24 29.31 3.54
CA GLY A 455 -32.64 28.86 3.52
C GLY A 455 -33.13 28.22 4.82
N MET A 456 -32.24 27.90 5.77
CA MET A 456 -32.58 27.14 6.98
C MET A 456 -31.84 27.65 8.24
N PRO A 457 -32.02 28.92 8.64
CA PRO A 457 -31.20 29.56 9.68
C PRO A 457 -31.33 28.93 11.06
N LYS A 458 -32.55 28.56 11.48
CA LYS A 458 -32.80 27.90 12.78
C LYS A 458 -32.16 26.51 12.84
N PHE A 459 -32.31 25.73 11.76
CA PHE A 459 -31.72 24.41 11.64
C PHE A 459 -30.20 24.48 11.58
N ASN A 460 -29.64 25.38 10.76
CA ASN A 460 -28.21 25.61 10.70
C ASN A 460 -27.64 25.98 12.08
N HIS A 461 -28.32 26.83 12.86
CA HIS A 461 -27.88 27.13 14.22
C HIS A 461 -27.77 25.87 15.10
N LEU A 462 -28.73 24.94 14.98
CA LEU A 462 -28.68 23.64 15.64
C LEU A 462 -27.48 22.80 15.16
N ILE A 463 -27.27 22.70 13.85
CA ILE A 463 -26.10 22.02 13.25
C ILE A 463 -24.79 22.61 13.77
N GLN A 464 -24.66 23.93 13.77
CA GLN A 464 -23.47 24.62 14.26
C GLN A 464 -23.21 24.37 15.75
N LYS A 465 -24.28 24.24 16.55
CA LYS A 465 -24.16 23.84 17.95
C LYS A 465 -23.63 22.43 18.10
N MET A 466 -24.07 21.50 17.25
CA MET A 466 -23.56 20.13 17.24
C MET A 466 -22.10 20.07 16.75
N VAL A 467 -21.75 20.77 15.67
CA VAL A 467 -20.36 20.87 15.15
C VAL A 467 -19.39 21.39 16.22
N ARG A 468 -19.81 22.34 17.06
CA ARG A 468 -18.99 22.85 18.18
C ARG A 468 -18.83 21.84 19.31
N LYS A 469 -19.85 21.01 19.58
CA LYS A 469 -19.91 20.10 20.73
C LYS A 469 -19.48 18.67 20.43
N ALA A 470 -19.44 18.26 19.17
CA ALA A 470 -19.06 16.90 18.79
C ALA A 470 -17.68 16.57 19.38
N ASN A 471 -17.60 15.55 20.23
CA ASN A 471 -16.35 15.00 20.74
C ASN A 471 -15.91 13.85 19.81
N GLU A 472 -14.60 13.68 19.63
CA GLU A 472 -13.97 12.60 18.83
C GLU A 472 -14.36 12.57 17.35
N VAL A 473 -13.47 13.11 16.52
CA VAL A 473 -13.75 13.54 15.14
C VAL A 473 -13.59 12.43 14.09
N ASP A 474 -12.89 11.36 14.42
CA ASP A 474 -12.46 10.37 13.44
C ASP A 474 -13.13 9.01 13.69
N PHE A 475 -13.38 8.27 12.61
CA PHE A 475 -13.90 6.91 12.65
C PHE A 475 -12.72 5.95 12.44
N PHE A 476 -12.83 4.72 12.92
CA PHE A 476 -11.76 3.72 12.83
C PHE A 476 -11.36 3.44 11.38
N ASP A 477 -12.31 3.38 10.44
CA ASP A 477 -12.02 3.23 9.01
C ASP A 477 -11.08 4.33 8.50
N LYS A 478 -11.34 5.57 8.94
CA LYS A 478 -10.55 6.73 8.57
C LYS A 478 -9.21 6.77 9.29
N LEU A 479 -9.14 6.43 10.58
CA LEU A 479 -7.86 6.34 11.29
C LEU A 479 -6.98 5.23 10.72
N LEU A 480 -7.55 4.06 10.41
CA LEU A 480 -6.84 2.97 9.75
C LEU A 480 -6.34 3.41 8.39
N ARG A 481 -7.22 3.97 7.56
CA ARG A 481 -6.84 4.51 6.26
C ARG A 481 -5.72 5.53 6.41
N ASP A 482 -5.89 6.56 7.22
CA ASP A 482 -4.91 7.63 7.38
C ASP A 482 -3.58 7.08 8.00
N HIS A 483 -3.63 6.03 8.83
CA HIS A 483 -2.45 5.32 9.32
C HIS A 483 -1.74 4.53 8.22
N VAL A 484 -2.46 3.73 7.42
CA VAL A 484 -1.90 3.05 6.24
C VAL A 484 -1.32 4.06 5.25
N ILE A 485 -2.00 5.19 5.03
CA ILE A 485 -1.49 6.30 4.21
C ILE A 485 -0.19 6.85 4.78
N THR A 486 -0.15 7.06 6.09
CA THR A 486 1.06 7.54 6.76
C THR A 486 2.21 6.54 6.61
N ILE A 487 1.93 5.24 6.76
CA ILE A 487 2.92 4.17 6.54
C ILE A 487 3.40 4.18 5.09
N LEU A 488 2.51 4.24 4.09
CA LEU A 488 2.87 4.24 2.68
C LEU A 488 3.67 5.49 2.28
N LYS A 489 3.22 6.68 2.70
CA LYS A 489 3.91 7.95 2.43
C LYS A 489 5.26 8.03 3.12
N ASN A 490 5.32 7.62 4.39
CA ASN A 490 6.58 7.57 5.12
C ASN A 490 7.50 6.55 4.45
N ASN A 491 7.04 5.34 4.14
CA ASN A 491 7.84 4.34 3.45
C ASN A 491 8.40 4.86 2.12
N ARG A 492 7.61 5.57 1.31
CA ARG A 492 8.07 6.11 0.01
C ARG A 492 9.10 7.23 0.19
N LYS A 493 8.80 8.20 1.06
CA LYS A 493 9.73 9.30 1.36
C LYS A 493 11.03 8.77 2.00
N GLU A 494 10.90 7.88 2.97
CA GLU A 494 12.02 7.20 3.62
C GLU A 494 12.78 6.32 2.63
N GLN A 495 12.13 5.72 1.63
CA GLN A 495 12.79 4.96 0.58
C GLN A 495 13.57 5.86 -0.39
N GLU A 496 13.04 7.03 -0.75
CA GLU A 496 13.75 8.04 -1.55
C GLU A 496 14.95 8.61 -0.76
N GLU A 497 14.74 8.98 0.50
CA GLU A 497 15.81 9.41 1.42
C GLU A 497 16.85 8.29 1.63
N PHE A 498 16.41 7.04 1.76
CA PHE A 498 17.27 5.86 1.84
C PHE A 498 18.11 5.72 0.58
N SER A 499 17.51 5.74 -0.61
CA SER A 499 18.24 5.63 -1.88
C SER A 499 19.27 6.75 -2.04
N TYR A 500 18.90 8.00 -1.75
CA TYR A 500 19.81 9.14 -1.78
C TYR A 500 20.95 8.99 -0.76
N THR A 501 20.64 8.51 0.44
CA THR A 501 21.62 8.27 1.51
C THR A 501 22.60 7.17 1.13
N ILE A 502 22.10 6.03 0.61
CA ILE A 502 22.91 4.93 0.08
C ILE A 502 23.89 5.45 -0.98
N GLU A 503 23.42 6.28 -1.93
CA GLU A 503 24.24 6.82 -3.00
C GLU A 503 25.31 7.80 -2.47
N THR A 504 24.93 8.68 -1.56
CA THR A 504 25.85 9.64 -0.92
C THR A 504 26.97 8.92 -0.16
N ILE A 505 26.60 7.95 0.68
CA ILE A 505 27.57 7.16 1.45
C ILE A 505 28.43 6.31 0.52
N ARG A 506 27.85 5.71 -0.53
CA ARG A 506 28.60 4.95 -1.54
C ARG A 506 29.69 5.82 -2.19
N ASN A 507 29.37 7.06 -2.55
CA ASN A 507 30.34 7.99 -3.13
C ASN A 507 31.46 8.33 -2.15
N GLN A 508 31.13 8.58 -0.88
CA GLN A 508 32.13 8.82 0.18
C GLN A 508 33.06 7.61 0.36
N ILE A 509 32.49 6.40 0.43
CA ILE A 509 33.26 5.16 0.53
C ILE A 509 34.18 5.03 -0.68
N ASN A 510 33.65 5.13 -1.90
CA ASN A 510 34.43 4.99 -3.14
C ASN A 510 35.63 5.97 -3.18
N ASN A 511 35.45 7.21 -2.72
CA ASN A 511 36.52 8.20 -2.65
C ASN A 511 37.63 7.85 -1.64
N SER A 512 37.34 6.98 -0.67
CA SER A 512 38.27 6.56 0.39
C SER A 512 38.92 5.19 0.16
N LEU A 513 38.43 4.39 -0.79
CA LEU A 513 38.88 3.00 -1.02
C LEU A 513 40.22 2.89 -1.75
N ALA A 514 40.62 3.92 -2.49
CA ALA A 514 41.84 3.86 -3.29
C ALA A 514 43.08 3.64 -2.41
N ILE A 515 43.87 2.62 -2.76
CA ILE A 515 45.13 2.33 -2.10
C ILE A 515 46.23 3.14 -2.79
N SER A 516 46.85 4.06 -2.05
CA SER A 516 47.93 4.91 -2.56
C SER A 516 49.09 4.07 -3.10
N LYS A 517 49.59 4.43 -4.29
CA LYS A 517 50.84 3.86 -4.83
C LYS A 517 52.00 4.26 -3.92
N ILE A 518 52.82 3.29 -3.55
CA ILE A 518 54.11 3.51 -2.91
C ILE A 518 55.14 3.63 -4.06
N GLU A 519 56.29 4.28 -3.85
CA GLU A 519 57.33 4.52 -4.88
C GLU A 519 57.84 3.26 -5.61
N LEU A 520 57.58 2.06 -5.09
CA LEU A 520 57.77 0.80 -5.80
C LEU A 520 56.58 0.52 -6.73
N ASP A 521 56.84 0.40 -8.03
CA ASP A 521 55.86 -0.01 -9.04
C ASP A 521 55.45 -1.48 -8.79
N ALA A 522 54.42 -1.66 -7.97
CA ALA A 522 53.97 -2.96 -7.50
C ALA A 522 52.66 -3.36 -8.22
N PRO A 523 52.68 -4.40 -9.09
CA PRO A 523 51.50 -4.87 -9.82
C PRO A 523 50.31 -5.22 -8.92
N ILE A 524 50.56 -5.58 -7.66
CA ILE A 524 49.54 -5.94 -6.66
C ILE A 524 48.68 -4.72 -6.27
N ILE A 525 49.26 -3.52 -6.17
CA ILE A 525 48.47 -2.31 -5.82
C ILE A 525 47.55 -1.93 -6.98
N GLU A 526 48.05 -2.05 -8.20
CA GLU A 526 47.25 -1.84 -9.41
C GLU A 526 46.10 -2.86 -9.51
N ALA A 527 46.41 -4.14 -9.31
CA ALA A 527 45.44 -5.24 -9.27
C ALA A 527 44.36 -5.06 -8.17
N ALA A 528 44.77 -4.63 -6.97
CA ALA A 528 43.85 -4.33 -5.87
C ALA A 528 42.91 -3.17 -6.24
N ASN A 529 43.47 -2.06 -6.71
CA ASN A 529 42.69 -0.89 -7.11
C ASN A 529 41.76 -1.19 -8.29
N TYR A 530 42.18 -2.00 -9.26
CA TYR A 530 41.34 -2.45 -10.37
C TYR A 530 40.04 -3.12 -9.86
N SER A 531 40.16 -3.99 -8.86
CA SER A 531 38.99 -4.68 -8.27
C SER A 531 38.14 -3.79 -7.38
N LEU A 532 38.77 -2.83 -6.70
CA LEU A 532 38.09 -1.87 -5.82
C LEU A 532 37.31 -0.81 -6.62
N VAL A 533 37.81 -0.35 -7.77
CA VAL A 533 37.15 0.67 -8.61
C VAL A 533 35.86 0.17 -9.26
N GLY A 534 35.71 -1.14 -9.45
CA GLY A 534 34.52 -1.74 -10.09
C GLY A 534 33.18 -1.34 -9.43
N ASN A 535 32.09 -1.43 -10.20
CA ASN A 535 30.77 -0.89 -9.86
C ASN A 535 30.03 -1.71 -8.76
N GLY A 536 30.57 -1.74 -7.54
CA GLY A 536 30.03 -2.48 -6.41
C GLY A 536 28.86 -1.77 -5.71
N LYS A 537 27.87 -2.53 -5.22
CA LYS A 537 26.71 -1.98 -4.46
C LYS A 537 27.13 -1.36 -3.11
N ARG A 538 28.27 -1.79 -2.54
CA ARG A 538 28.84 -1.38 -1.24
C ARG A 538 27.91 -1.58 -0.04
N LEU A 539 27.04 -2.59 -0.07
CA LEU A 539 26.03 -2.79 0.97
C LEU A 539 26.64 -2.95 2.37
N ARG A 540 27.66 -3.81 2.53
CA ARG A 540 28.32 -4.09 3.82
C ARG A 540 28.86 -2.81 4.50
N PRO A 541 29.74 -2.02 3.86
CA PRO A 541 30.22 -0.80 4.50
C PRO A 541 29.11 0.26 4.69
N ILE A 542 28.09 0.32 3.83
CA ILE A 542 26.98 1.26 4.05
C ILE A 542 26.15 0.88 5.29
N ILE A 543 25.91 -0.42 5.51
CA ILE A 543 25.24 -0.92 6.72
C ILE A 543 26.04 -0.53 7.96
N THR A 544 27.35 -0.75 7.94
CA THR A 544 28.24 -0.40 9.05
C THR A 544 28.29 1.10 9.31
N TRP A 545 28.34 1.92 8.25
CA TRP A 545 28.27 3.37 8.38
C TRP A 545 26.97 3.79 9.06
N PHE A 546 25.83 3.24 8.62
CA PHE A 546 24.54 3.59 9.20
C PHE A 546 24.46 3.19 10.67
N MET A 547 24.85 1.96 11.01
CA MET A 547 24.85 1.51 12.40
C MET A 547 25.77 2.37 13.26
N GLY A 548 27.01 2.61 12.83
CA GLY A 548 27.94 3.41 13.60
C GLY A 548 27.52 4.87 13.74
N VAL A 549 27.21 5.55 12.64
CA VAL A 549 26.94 7.00 12.63
C VAL A 549 25.52 7.31 13.09
N ASN A 550 24.51 6.68 12.50
CA ASN A 550 23.12 7.05 12.75
C ASN A 550 22.55 6.37 14.00
N THR A 551 22.92 5.11 14.26
CA THR A 551 22.39 4.36 15.42
C THR A 551 23.23 4.58 16.68
N TYR A 552 24.56 4.57 16.55
CA TYR A 552 25.50 4.69 17.68
C TYR A 552 26.16 6.07 17.83
N GLY A 553 25.90 7.01 16.91
CA GLY A 553 26.37 8.39 17.03
C GLY A 553 27.87 8.59 16.81
N PHE A 554 28.54 7.66 16.11
CA PHE A 554 29.96 7.77 15.82
C PHE A 554 30.27 8.96 14.91
N ASN A 555 31.47 9.51 15.05
CA ASN A 555 31.98 10.49 14.09
C ASN A 555 32.16 9.80 12.71
N PRO A 556 31.58 10.33 11.62
CA PRO A 556 31.68 9.75 10.28
C PRO A 556 33.12 9.50 9.80
N GLN A 557 34.08 10.32 10.23
CA GLN A 557 35.50 10.14 9.86
C GLN A 557 36.18 9.04 10.67
N ALA A 558 35.76 8.83 11.93
CA ALA A 558 36.35 7.83 12.80
C ALA A 558 36.06 6.40 12.32
N ILE A 559 34.92 6.18 11.66
CA ILE A 559 34.52 4.83 11.20
C ILE A 559 35.10 4.46 9.83
N VAL A 560 35.65 5.41 9.06
CA VAL A 560 36.17 5.17 7.70
C VAL A 560 37.12 3.97 7.60
N PRO A 561 38.09 3.77 8.52
CA PRO A 561 38.98 2.60 8.46
C PRO A 561 38.21 1.26 8.52
N LEU A 562 37.14 1.19 9.32
CA LEU A 562 36.30 0.01 9.40
C LEU A 562 35.54 -0.25 8.09
N LEU A 563 35.05 0.81 7.43
CA LEU A 563 34.36 0.70 6.14
C LEU A 563 35.30 0.15 5.05
N LYS A 564 36.53 0.69 5.00
CA LYS A 564 37.58 0.21 4.07
C LYS A 564 37.92 -1.24 4.34
N SER A 565 38.11 -1.60 5.61
CA SER A 565 38.35 -2.98 6.02
C SER A 565 37.29 -3.94 5.47
N LEU A 566 36.00 -3.64 5.67
CA LEU A 566 34.91 -4.50 5.20
C LEU A 566 34.89 -4.67 3.68
N GLU A 567 35.10 -3.59 2.92
CA GLU A 567 35.11 -3.69 1.46
C GLU A 567 36.39 -4.37 0.93
N TYR A 568 37.53 -4.21 1.60
CA TYR A 568 38.76 -4.94 1.28
C TYR A 568 38.59 -6.44 1.50
N MET A 569 38.02 -6.85 2.64
CA MET A 569 37.73 -8.26 2.92
C MET A 569 36.73 -8.83 1.93
N HIS A 570 35.66 -8.09 1.62
CA HIS A 570 34.69 -8.54 0.61
C HIS A 570 35.32 -8.65 -0.77
N THR A 571 36.15 -7.69 -1.17
CA THR A 571 36.83 -7.73 -2.47
C THR A 571 37.81 -8.90 -2.52
N ALA A 572 38.57 -9.14 -1.46
CA ALA A 572 39.44 -10.31 -1.34
C ALA A 572 38.66 -11.62 -1.49
N SER A 573 37.50 -11.76 -0.84
CA SER A 573 36.68 -12.96 -0.94
C SER A 573 36.22 -13.23 -2.39
N LEU A 574 35.82 -12.18 -3.11
CA LEU A 574 35.44 -12.29 -4.52
C LEU A 574 36.61 -12.69 -5.43
N ILE A 575 37.81 -12.16 -5.16
CA ILE A 575 39.01 -12.49 -5.94
C ILE A 575 39.32 -13.98 -5.83
N PHE A 576 39.26 -14.54 -4.62
CA PHE A 576 39.47 -15.98 -4.41
C PHE A 576 38.35 -16.83 -5.03
N ASP A 577 37.09 -16.40 -4.88
CA ASP A 577 35.91 -17.05 -5.49
C ASP A 577 36.03 -17.14 -7.02
N ASP A 578 36.55 -16.08 -7.65
CA ASP A 578 36.69 -15.98 -9.11
C ASP A 578 37.81 -16.88 -9.71
N LEU A 579 38.69 -17.47 -8.89
CA LEU A 579 39.85 -18.23 -9.39
C LEU A 579 39.46 -19.51 -10.16
N PRO A 580 40.32 -20.00 -11.07
CA PRO A 580 40.08 -21.25 -11.81
C PRO A 580 39.85 -22.48 -10.92
N SER A 581 40.44 -22.51 -9.73
CA SER A 581 40.27 -23.59 -8.75
C SER A 581 38.95 -23.53 -7.98
N GLN A 582 38.16 -22.46 -8.15
CA GLN A 582 36.87 -22.25 -7.48
C GLN A 582 35.74 -22.12 -8.50
N ASP A 583 35.26 -20.90 -8.80
CA ASP A 583 34.16 -20.67 -9.75
C ASP A 583 34.63 -20.38 -11.18
N ASN A 584 35.94 -20.19 -11.40
CA ASN A 584 36.55 -19.95 -12.71
C ASN A 584 35.82 -18.85 -13.52
N ALA A 585 35.37 -17.80 -12.85
CA ALA A 585 34.55 -16.75 -13.46
C ALA A 585 35.41 -15.86 -14.37
N SER A 586 34.93 -15.56 -15.58
CA SER A 586 35.63 -14.68 -16.51
C SER A 586 35.32 -13.19 -16.31
N ILE A 587 34.16 -12.85 -15.73
CA ILE A 587 33.65 -11.49 -15.57
C ILE A 587 33.08 -11.30 -14.15
N ARG A 588 33.39 -10.16 -13.54
CA ARG A 588 32.85 -9.71 -12.24
C ARG A 588 32.55 -8.21 -12.30
N ARG A 589 31.36 -7.80 -11.84
CA ARG A 589 30.91 -6.39 -11.82
C ARG A 589 31.04 -5.68 -13.20
N GLY A 590 30.82 -6.42 -14.30
CA GLY A 590 30.91 -5.91 -15.66
C GLY A 590 32.32 -5.77 -16.23
N SER A 591 33.35 -6.26 -15.52
CA SER A 591 34.76 -6.23 -15.97
C SER A 591 35.40 -7.61 -15.90
N PRO A 592 36.45 -7.89 -16.71
CA PRO A 592 37.19 -9.15 -16.62
C PRO A 592 37.74 -9.38 -15.20
N THR A 593 37.71 -10.63 -14.74
CA THR A 593 38.24 -11.00 -13.42
C THR A 593 39.76 -10.85 -13.37
N LEU A 594 40.29 -10.68 -12.16
CA LEU A 594 41.70 -10.40 -11.91
C LEU A 594 42.65 -11.41 -12.56
N HIS A 595 42.33 -12.71 -12.46
CA HIS A 595 43.15 -13.78 -13.03
C HIS A 595 43.13 -13.81 -14.56
N LYS A 596 42.12 -13.18 -15.19
CA LYS A 596 42.05 -12.98 -16.66
C LYS A 596 42.81 -11.73 -17.10
N THR A 597 42.73 -10.64 -16.34
CA THR A 597 43.39 -9.37 -16.67
C THR A 597 44.90 -9.42 -16.42
N PHE A 598 45.32 -10.05 -15.32
CA PHE A 598 46.73 -10.14 -14.92
C PHE A 598 47.21 -11.59 -15.07
N ASN A 599 47.19 -12.36 -13.99
CA ASN A 599 47.43 -13.80 -13.97
C ASN A 599 46.97 -14.37 -12.61
N ILE A 600 47.02 -15.70 -12.46
CA ILE A 600 46.57 -16.40 -11.26
C ILE A 600 47.39 -15.97 -10.02
N ALA A 601 48.72 -15.92 -10.13
CA ALA A 601 49.59 -15.59 -9.00
C ALA A 601 49.34 -14.16 -8.45
N ILE A 602 49.16 -13.18 -9.34
CA ILE A 602 48.83 -11.81 -8.95
C ILE A 602 47.44 -11.76 -8.31
N ALA A 603 46.46 -12.52 -8.81
CA ALA A 603 45.13 -12.57 -8.21
C ALA A 603 45.19 -13.12 -6.76
N GLU A 604 45.87 -14.25 -6.54
CA GLU A 604 46.04 -14.86 -5.22
C GLU A 604 46.75 -13.92 -4.23
N LEU A 605 47.87 -13.33 -4.65
CA LEU A 605 48.62 -12.37 -3.82
C LEU A 605 47.82 -11.11 -3.52
N THR A 606 47.01 -10.64 -4.47
CA THR A 606 46.12 -9.48 -4.28
C THR A 606 45.03 -9.77 -3.26
N GLY A 607 44.45 -10.97 -3.30
CA GLY A 607 43.49 -11.41 -2.28
C GLY A 607 44.11 -11.40 -0.88
N LEU A 608 45.29 -11.99 -0.71
CA LEU A 608 46.01 -12.00 0.57
C LEU A 608 46.39 -10.58 1.03
N PHE A 609 46.87 -9.76 0.10
CA PHE A 609 47.23 -8.36 0.35
C PHE A 609 46.04 -7.55 0.89
N LEU A 610 44.86 -7.68 0.27
CA LEU A 610 43.65 -6.99 0.70
C LEU A 610 43.17 -7.46 2.08
N THR A 611 43.26 -8.76 2.38
CA THR A 611 42.95 -9.28 3.73
C THR A 611 43.84 -8.66 4.80
N GLN A 612 45.16 -8.61 4.57
CA GLN A 612 46.09 -7.99 5.52
C GLN A 612 45.92 -6.47 5.61
N LYS A 613 45.62 -5.82 4.48
CA LYS A 613 45.31 -4.39 4.44
C LYS A 613 44.05 -4.10 5.26
N ALA A 614 43.02 -4.94 5.19
CA ALA A 614 41.81 -4.79 6.00
C ALA A 614 42.11 -4.82 7.50
N THR A 615 42.85 -5.83 7.98
CA THR A 615 43.27 -5.92 9.39
C THR A 615 44.07 -4.68 9.82
N ARG A 616 44.92 -4.15 8.94
CA ARG A 616 45.64 -2.90 9.21
C ARG A 616 44.70 -1.70 9.35
N GLU A 617 43.67 -1.58 8.51
CA GLU A 617 42.68 -0.51 8.65
C GLU A 617 41.89 -0.67 9.97
N GLN A 618 41.53 -1.89 10.37
CA GLN A 618 40.89 -2.15 11.67
C GLN A 618 41.78 -1.70 12.85
N ALA A 619 43.08 -2.01 12.79
CA ALA A 619 44.04 -1.59 13.81
C ALA A 619 44.27 -0.06 13.85
N SER A 620 43.86 0.68 12.81
CA SER A 620 43.97 2.15 12.73
C SER A 620 42.75 2.91 13.27
N LEU A 621 41.82 2.22 13.95
CA LEU A 621 40.65 2.80 14.60
C LEU A 621 41.00 3.54 15.91
N GLU A 622 41.94 4.49 15.84
CA GLU A 622 42.52 5.20 16.98
C GLU A 622 41.54 6.04 17.81
N LYS A 623 40.35 6.32 17.27
CA LYS A 623 39.31 7.11 17.94
C LYS A 623 38.39 6.27 18.84
N PHE A 624 38.60 4.95 18.91
CA PHE A 624 37.84 4.02 19.74
C PHE A 624 38.73 3.43 20.84
N ASP A 625 38.12 2.86 21.88
CA ASP A 625 38.86 2.18 22.94
C ASP A 625 39.64 0.98 22.39
N ALA A 626 40.92 0.86 22.76
CA ALA A 626 41.82 -0.15 22.23
C ALA A 626 41.39 -1.58 22.56
N LYS A 627 40.79 -1.83 23.75
CA LYS A 627 40.28 -3.17 24.10
C LYS A 627 39.06 -3.52 23.26
N THR A 628 38.19 -2.54 23.01
CA THR A 628 37.04 -2.72 22.12
C THR A 628 37.46 -2.96 20.67
N VAL A 629 38.45 -2.23 20.16
CA VAL A 629 39.03 -2.47 18.83
C VAL A 629 39.63 -3.87 18.75
N LEU A 630 40.37 -4.32 19.76
CA LEU A 630 40.90 -5.68 19.82
C LEU A 630 39.80 -6.73 19.81
N LYS A 631 38.72 -6.55 20.60
CA LYS A 631 37.55 -7.45 20.60
C LYS A 631 36.89 -7.51 19.21
N MET A 632 36.80 -6.37 18.52
CA MET A 632 36.25 -6.30 17.17
C MET A 632 37.15 -7.01 16.14
N ILE A 633 38.48 -6.84 16.22
CA ILE A 633 39.44 -7.55 15.36
C ILE A 633 39.35 -9.06 15.59
N GLN A 634 39.28 -9.51 16.86
CA GLN A 634 39.08 -10.92 17.20
C GLN A 634 37.80 -11.48 16.56
N TYR A 635 36.68 -10.76 16.69
CA TYR A 635 35.43 -11.12 16.05
C TYR A 635 35.55 -11.15 14.51
N SER A 636 36.20 -10.15 13.91
CA SER A 636 36.43 -10.11 12.45
C SER A 636 37.24 -11.30 11.95
N SER A 637 38.28 -11.69 12.67
CA SER A 637 39.11 -12.86 12.34
C SER A 637 38.28 -14.14 12.43
N GLN A 638 37.50 -14.31 13.51
CA GLN A 638 36.60 -15.45 13.67
C GLN A 638 35.55 -15.53 12.54
N VAL A 639 34.96 -14.40 12.16
CA VAL A 639 34.03 -14.35 11.02
C VAL A 639 34.73 -14.79 9.73
N THR A 640 35.98 -14.37 9.52
CA THR A 640 36.76 -14.77 8.34
C THR A 640 37.01 -16.28 8.32
N GLU A 641 37.36 -16.87 9.46
CA GLU A 641 37.51 -18.33 9.61
C GLU A 641 36.22 -19.06 9.21
N LEU A 642 35.09 -18.61 9.75
CA LEU A 642 33.77 -19.18 9.47
C LEU A 642 33.34 -18.99 8.00
N MET A 643 33.67 -17.85 7.39
CA MET A 643 33.44 -17.62 5.96
C MET A 643 34.25 -18.58 5.09
N CYS A 644 35.50 -18.84 5.43
CA CYS A 644 36.32 -19.84 4.73
C CYS A 644 35.71 -21.24 4.85
N MET A 645 35.17 -21.61 6.02
CA MET A 645 34.43 -22.87 6.19
C MET A 645 33.17 -22.90 5.31
N GLY A 646 32.41 -21.81 5.26
CA GLY A 646 31.23 -21.69 4.38
C GLY A 646 31.58 -21.85 2.89
N GLN A 647 32.70 -21.27 2.45
CA GLN A 647 33.17 -21.44 1.07
C GLN A 647 33.64 -22.87 0.79
N ALA A 648 34.30 -23.53 1.75
CA ALA A 648 34.67 -24.93 1.62
C ALA A 648 33.42 -25.84 1.50
N MET A 649 32.39 -25.60 2.31
CA MET A 649 31.11 -26.30 2.21
C MET A 649 30.46 -26.11 0.84
N ASP A 650 30.48 -24.89 0.28
CA ASP A 650 29.94 -24.60 -1.05
C ASP A 650 30.68 -25.35 -2.15
N LEU A 651 32.02 -25.38 -2.11
CA LEU A 651 32.84 -26.13 -3.07
C LEU A 651 32.58 -27.64 -2.98
N GLU A 652 32.48 -28.18 -1.75
CA GLU A 652 32.17 -29.59 -1.52
C GLU A 652 30.73 -29.97 -1.91
N SER A 653 29.82 -28.99 -1.96
CA SER A 653 28.43 -29.20 -2.33
C SER A 653 28.20 -29.30 -3.85
N LYS A 654 29.17 -28.89 -4.68
CA LYS A 654 29.03 -28.91 -6.15
C LYS A 654 28.70 -30.33 -6.63
N GLY A 655 27.60 -30.48 -7.36
CA GLY A 655 27.12 -31.77 -7.86
C GLY A 655 26.39 -32.64 -6.83
N LYS A 656 26.13 -32.14 -5.60
CA LYS A 656 25.35 -32.82 -4.57
C LYS A 656 23.98 -32.17 -4.39
N VAL A 657 22.98 -32.99 -4.05
CA VAL A 657 21.66 -32.52 -3.60
C VAL A 657 21.75 -32.26 -2.10
N LEU A 658 21.65 -30.99 -1.70
CA LEU A 658 21.64 -30.60 -0.30
C LEU A 658 20.24 -30.72 0.30
N THR A 659 20.17 -30.94 1.62
CA THR A 659 18.94 -30.71 2.39
C THR A 659 18.74 -29.21 2.63
N LEU A 660 17.52 -28.78 2.94
CA LEU A 660 17.24 -27.38 3.31
C LEU A 660 18.09 -26.90 4.49
N GLU A 661 18.33 -27.77 5.48
CA GLU A 661 19.16 -27.47 6.65
C GLU A 661 20.63 -27.25 6.27
N GLN A 662 21.17 -28.11 5.40
CA GLN A 662 22.53 -27.96 4.88
C GLN A 662 22.67 -26.69 4.05
N LEU A 663 21.69 -26.38 3.19
CA LEU A 663 21.70 -25.17 2.38
C LEU A 663 21.61 -23.91 3.25
N ASN A 664 20.73 -23.89 4.26
CA ASN A 664 20.64 -22.80 5.23
C ASN A 664 21.97 -22.57 5.95
N THR A 665 22.62 -23.65 6.41
CA THR A 665 23.91 -23.60 7.09
C THR A 665 25.00 -23.02 6.18
N MET A 666 25.11 -23.55 4.97
CA MET A 666 26.07 -23.07 3.96
C MET A 666 25.82 -21.60 3.60
N CYS A 667 24.57 -21.22 3.35
CA CYS A 667 24.17 -19.85 3.04
C CYS A 667 24.53 -18.88 4.17
N PHE A 668 24.25 -19.27 5.42
CA PHE A 668 24.59 -18.45 6.58
C PHE A 668 26.10 -18.20 6.65
N TYR A 669 26.94 -19.23 6.56
CA TYR A 669 28.39 -19.07 6.66
C TYR A 669 29.03 -18.40 5.43
N LYS A 670 28.52 -18.63 4.22
CA LYS A 670 29.06 -18.02 2.99
C LYS A 670 28.65 -16.54 2.85
N THR A 671 27.38 -16.23 3.13
CA THR A 671 26.80 -14.91 2.82
C THR A 671 26.28 -14.19 4.07
N GLY A 672 25.50 -14.87 4.92
CA GLY A 672 24.82 -14.27 6.08
C GLY A 672 25.77 -13.69 7.13
N ILE A 673 26.85 -14.39 7.45
CA ILE A 673 27.79 -13.99 8.50
C ILE A 673 28.54 -12.69 8.17
N ALA A 674 28.73 -12.38 6.88
CA ALA A 674 29.31 -11.11 6.47
C ALA A 674 28.33 -9.93 6.65
N PHE A 675 27.03 -10.17 6.51
CA PHE A 675 26.00 -9.19 6.89
C PHE A 675 25.95 -9.03 8.41
N GLU A 676 26.05 -10.13 9.16
CA GLU A 676 26.16 -10.08 10.62
C GLU A 676 27.35 -9.23 11.04
N ALA A 677 28.53 -9.44 10.46
CA ALA A 677 29.71 -8.66 10.79
C ALA A 677 29.54 -7.17 10.50
N SER A 678 28.82 -6.82 9.42
CA SER A 678 28.52 -5.43 9.07
C SER A 678 27.67 -4.73 10.14
N LEU A 679 26.87 -5.48 10.91
CA LEU A 679 26.04 -4.99 12.01
C LEU A 679 26.78 -5.06 13.35
N LEU A 680 27.51 -6.15 13.61
CA LEU A 680 28.13 -6.42 14.90
C LEU A 680 29.45 -5.69 15.10
N MET A 681 30.28 -5.50 14.08
CA MET A 681 31.53 -4.74 14.24
C MET A 681 31.32 -3.31 14.78
N PRO A 682 30.39 -2.49 14.24
CA PRO A 682 30.11 -1.18 14.85
C PRO A 682 29.41 -1.30 16.21
N ALA A 683 28.60 -2.34 16.44
CA ALA A 683 27.95 -2.58 17.73
C ALA A 683 28.96 -2.93 18.84
N ILE A 684 29.99 -3.72 18.51
CA ILE A 684 31.12 -4.01 19.39
C ILE A 684 31.85 -2.72 19.73
N LEU A 685 32.17 -1.88 18.72
CA LEU A 685 32.79 -0.56 18.93
C LEU A 685 31.95 0.35 19.84
N ALA A 686 30.62 0.23 19.78
CA ALA A 686 29.68 0.98 20.60
C ALA A 686 29.49 0.39 22.01
N GLN A 687 30.09 -0.79 22.28
CA GLN A 687 29.98 -1.52 23.54
C GLN A 687 28.52 -1.81 23.93
N VAL A 688 27.68 -2.18 22.95
CA VAL A 688 26.29 -2.56 23.23
C VAL A 688 26.21 -3.85 24.05
N ASP A 689 25.09 -4.04 24.75
CA ASP A 689 24.87 -5.23 25.57
C ASP A 689 24.59 -6.50 24.74
N GLU A 690 24.69 -7.66 25.40
CA GLU A 690 24.50 -8.96 24.74
C GLU A 690 23.06 -9.19 24.23
N ILE A 691 22.05 -8.48 24.76
CA ILE A 691 20.66 -8.59 24.32
C ILE A 691 20.52 -7.94 22.94
N GLU A 692 21.03 -6.71 22.78
CA GLU A 692 21.07 -6.03 21.48
C GLU A 692 21.93 -6.81 20.47
N MET A 693 23.08 -7.34 20.89
CA MET A 693 23.91 -8.20 20.04
C MET A 693 23.17 -9.46 19.55
N ALA A 694 22.43 -10.14 20.43
CA ALA A 694 21.67 -11.33 20.08
C ALA A 694 20.54 -11.02 19.10
N ALA A 695 19.82 -9.91 19.29
CA ALA A 695 18.78 -9.46 18.38
C ALA A 695 19.36 -9.10 16.99
N LEU A 696 20.51 -8.42 16.93
CA LEU A 696 21.22 -8.11 15.68
C LEU A 696 21.67 -9.38 14.94
N LYS A 697 22.15 -10.40 15.66
CA LYS A 697 22.50 -11.71 15.07
C LYS A 697 21.28 -12.40 14.46
N LYS A 698 20.17 -12.45 15.21
CA LYS A 698 18.91 -13.04 14.76
C LYS A 698 18.39 -12.34 13.50
N TYR A 699 18.41 -11.00 13.50
CA TYR A 699 18.07 -10.20 12.33
C TYR A 699 18.99 -10.51 11.14
N ALA A 700 20.30 -10.48 11.33
CA ALA A 700 21.29 -10.71 10.28
C ALA A 700 21.14 -12.09 9.62
N SER A 701 20.91 -13.12 10.42
CA SER A 701 20.70 -14.49 9.94
C SER A 701 19.50 -14.57 9.01
N HIS A 702 18.33 -14.08 9.45
CA HIS A 702 17.12 -14.14 8.64
C HIS A 702 17.17 -13.20 7.43
N ALA A 703 17.69 -11.98 7.58
CA ALA A 703 17.87 -11.05 6.47
C ALA A 703 18.85 -11.61 5.40
N GLY A 704 19.93 -12.27 5.84
CA GLY A 704 20.91 -12.91 4.96
C GLY A 704 20.32 -14.08 4.19
N ILE A 705 19.54 -14.94 4.84
CA ILE A 705 18.84 -16.05 4.16
C ILE A 705 17.79 -15.51 3.19
N ALA A 706 16.97 -14.54 3.58
CA ALA A 706 15.99 -13.91 2.68
C ALA A 706 16.67 -13.27 1.45
N PHE A 707 17.83 -12.63 1.64
CA PHE A 707 18.62 -12.07 0.55
C PHE A 707 19.08 -13.16 -0.44
N GLN A 708 19.56 -14.31 0.05
CA GLN A 708 20.00 -15.41 -0.80
C GLN A 708 18.84 -16.06 -1.54
N ILE A 709 17.73 -16.36 -0.85
CA ILE A 709 16.52 -16.90 -1.51
C ILE A 709 16.07 -15.94 -2.63
N LYS A 710 16.16 -14.62 -2.40
CA LYS A 710 15.84 -13.64 -3.44
C LYS A 710 16.82 -13.68 -4.62
N ASP A 711 18.12 -13.88 -4.40
CA ASP A 711 19.09 -14.07 -5.49
C ASP A 711 18.75 -15.33 -6.30
N ASP A 712 18.47 -16.46 -5.63
CA ASP A 712 18.11 -17.72 -6.28
C ASP A 712 16.81 -17.60 -7.09
N LEU A 713 15.81 -16.86 -6.57
CA LEU A 713 14.58 -16.54 -7.30
C LEU A 713 14.85 -15.67 -8.54
N LEU A 714 15.75 -14.68 -8.44
CA LEU A 714 16.12 -13.83 -9.57
C LEU A 714 16.89 -14.59 -10.65
N ASP A 715 17.72 -15.58 -10.28
CA ASP A 715 18.44 -16.42 -11.25
C ASP A 715 17.51 -17.30 -12.09
N VAL A 716 16.29 -17.58 -11.61
CA VAL A 716 15.28 -18.36 -12.34
C VAL A 716 14.28 -17.46 -13.08
N GLU A 717 13.86 -16.35 -12.48
CA GLU A 717 12.76 -15.52 -12.99
C GLU A 717 13.17 -14.24 -13.70
N GLY A 718 14.42 -13.79 -13.53
CA GLY A 718 14.82 -12.47 -14.00
C GLY A 718 15.04 -12.38 -15.51
N ASP A 719 15.11 -11.15 -16.00
CA ASP A 719 15.45 -10.87 -17.39
C ASP A 719 16.98 -10.73 -17.53
N VAL A 720 17.56 -11.43 -18.50
CA VAL A 720 19.02 -11.42 -18.81
C VAL A 720 19.54 -10.00 -18.97
N THR A 721 18.70 -9.09 -19.47
CA THR A 721 19.06 -7.68 -19.72
C THR A 721 19.20 -6.84 -18.44
N PHE A 722 18.56 -7.22 -17.33
CA PHE A 722 18.52 -6.43 -16.08
C PHE A 722 19.48 -6.91 -14.98
N ILE A 723 19.80 -8.20 -14.93
CA ILE A 723 20.62 -8.80 -13.84
C ILE A 723 22.12 -8.55 -14.02
N GLY A 724 22.60 -8.36 -15.26
CA GLY A 724 24.02 -8.13 -15.55
C GLY A 724 24.93 -9.34 -15.29
N LYS A 725 24.36 -10.55 -15.21
CA LYS A 725 25.04 -11.85 -15.18
C LYS A 725 24.29 -12.86 -16.07
N PRO A 726 24.94 -13.92 -16.57
CA PRO A 726 24.24 -15.01 -17.26
C PRO A 726 23.25 -15.70 -16.30
N ILE A 727 22.01 -15.87 -16.75
CA ILE A 727 20.93 -16.61 -16.08
C ILE A 727 21.22 -18.11 -16.14
N GLY A 728 20.86 -18.86 -15.11
CA GLY A 728 20.97 -20.33 -15.09
C GLY A 728 22.38 -20.83 -14.80
N LYS A 729 23.26 -19.98 -14.29
CA LYS A 729 24.62 -20.37 -13.87
C LYS A 729 24.59 -21.44 -12.78
N ASP A 730 23.59 -21.42 -11.90
CA ASP A 730 23.50 -22.42 -10.84
C ASP A 730 23.09 -23.80 -11.39
N ALA A 731 22.25 -23.82 -12.43
CA ALA A 731 21.96 -25.04 -13.19
C ALA A 731 23.19 -25.54 -13.97
N GLU A 732 23.94 -24.64 -14.62
CA GLU A 732 25.19 -24.99 -15.32
C GLU A 732 26.26 -25.56 -14.36
N ASN A 733 26.30 -25.08 -13.11
CA ASN A 733 27.26 -25.51 -12.11
C ASN A 733 26.77 -26.68 -11.23
N ASN A 734 25.61 -27.27 -11.51
CA ASN A 734 24.97 -28.30 -10.67
C ASN A 734 24.94 -27.92 -9.18
N ARG A 735 24.57 -26.66 -8.88
CA ARG A 735 24.46 -26.15 -7.51
C ARG A 735 23.04 -26.38 -6.97
N SER A 736 22.95 -26.82 -5.72
CA SER A 736 21.68 -26.81 -4.98
C SER A 736 21.34 -25.38 -4.56
N THR A 737 20.17 -24.89 -4.97
CA THR A 737 19.61 -23.58 -4.59
C THR A 737 18.31 -23.76 -3.81
N PHE A 738 17.82 -22.68 -3.18
CA PHE A 738 16.54 -22.73 -2.49
C PHE A 738 15.40 -23.08 -3.45
N VAL A 739 15.47 -22.62 -4.71
CA VAL A 739 14.47 -22.92 -5.73
C VAL A 739 14.55 -24.38 -6.18
N THR A 740 15.75 -24.98 -6.32
CA THR A 740 15.85 -26.40 -6.70
C THR A 740 15.39 -27.34 -5.60
N ILE A 741 15.59 -26.98 -4.32
CA ILE A 741 15.19 -27.82 -3.18
C ILE A 741 13.69 -27.69 -2.87
N LEU A 742 13.18 -26.46 -2.84
CA LEU A 742 11.81 -26.17 -2.39
C LEU A 742 10.81 -26.07 -3.53
N GLY A 743 11.27 -25.78 -4.74
CA GLY A 743 10.43 -25.27 -5.82
C GLY A 743 10.16 -23.78 -5.68
N LEU A 744 9.73 -23.15 -6.79
CA LEU A 744 9.61 -21.69 -6.91
C LEU A 744 8.65 -21.08 -5.88
N GLU A 745 7.48 -21.69 -5.71
CA GLU A 745 6.44 -21.19 -4.81
C GLU A 745 6.86 -21.29 -3.34
N ALA A 746 7.37 -22.44 -2.92
CA ALA A 746 7.80 -22.64 -1.54
C ALA A 746 9.05 -21.81 -1.21
N ALA A 747 9.96 -21.58 -2.17
CA ALA A 747 11.07 -20.64 -2.00
C ALA A 747 10.55 -19.20 -1.76
N ARG A 748 9.54 -18.74 -2.51
CA ARG A 748 8.91 -17.43 -2.25
C ARG A 748 8.30 -17.35 -0.85
N LYS A 749 7.60 -18.39 -0.39
CA LYS A 749 7.06 -18.45 0.99
C LYS A 749 8.18 -18.43 2.03
N ALA A 750 9.26 -19.19 1.83
CA ALA A 750 10.40 -19.21 2.73
C ALA A 750 11.09 -17.84 2.82
N MET A 751 11.23 -17.10 1.71
CA MET A 751 11.76 -15.74 1.70
C MET A 751 10.92 -14.81 2.59
N TRP A 752 9.58 -14.85 2.44
CA TRP A 752 8.67 -14.03 3.24
C TRP A 752 8.61 -14.45 4.71
N GLU A 753 8.77 -15.73 5.01
CA GLU A 753 8.93 -16.21 6.38
C GLU A 753 10.17 -15.61 7.04
N HIS A 754 11.32 -15.69 6.37
CA HIS A 754 12.54 -15.07 6.86
C HIS A 754 12.45 -13.53 6.95
N TYR A 755 11.73 -12.89 6.03
CA TYR A 755 11.41 -11.47 6.14
C TYR A 755 10.63 -11.17 7.43
N CYS A 756 9.58 -11.93 7.75
CA CYS A 756 8.82 -11.73 8.98
C CYS A 756 9.65 -11.98 10.23
N LEU A 757 10.42 -13.06 10.28
CA LEU A 757 11.31 -13.38 11.41
C LEU A 757 12.39 -12.30 11.61
N ALA A 758 12.89 -11.69 10.52
CA ALA A 758 13.82 -10.58 10.59
C ALA A 758 13.14 -9.31 11.15
N VAL A 759 11.91 -9.00 10.72
CA VAL A 759 11.11 -7.88 11.28
C VAL A 759 10.81 -8.10 12.76
N GLU A 760 10.45 -9.32 13.16
CA GLU A 760 10.21 -9.68 14.56
C GLU A 760 11.48 -9.57 15.41
N ALA A 761 12.67 -9.90 14.87
CA ALA A 761 13.93 -9.71 15.57
C ALA A 761 14.26 -8.22 15.80
N MET A 762 13.82 -7.32 14.91
CA MET A 762 13.99 -5.87 15.10
C MET A 762 13.22 -5.35 16.32
N ASP A 763 12.12 -6.00 16.68
CA ASP A 763 11.29 -5.58 17.82
C ASP A 763 12.00 -5.75 19.18
N GLU A 764 13.05 -6.56 19.21
CA GLU A 764 13.91 -6.81 20.38
C GLU A 764 15.03 -5.75 20.51
N ILE A 765 15.28 -4.93 19.47
CA ILE A 765 16.35 -3.92 19.45
C ILE A 765 15.84 -2.62 20.09
N PRO A 766 16.43 -2.12 21.19
CA PRO A 766 15.91 -0.97 21.95
C PRO A 766 16.28 0.39 21.32
N ARG A 767 16.39 0.48 19.99
CA ARG A 767 16.85 1.68 19.26
C ARG A 767 16.00 1.95 18.03
N ASN A 768 16.09 3.16 17.50
CA ASN A 768 15.48 3.48 16.20
C ASN A 768 16.32 2.85 15.08
N ILE A 769 15.78 1.79 14.48
CA ILE A 769 16.42 1.01 13.42
C ILE A 769 15.59 1.00 12.13
N SER A 770 14.90 2.10 11.83
CA SER A 770 14.09 2.24 10.60
C SER A 770 14.87 1.83 9.33
N PHE A 771 16.15 2.16 9.26
CA PHE A 771 17.03 1.76 8.16
C PHE A 771 17.14 0.25 7.96
N LEU A 772 17.17 -0.56 9.03
CA LEU A 772 17.23 -2.02 8.87
C LEU A 772 15.94 -2.53 8.24
N LYS A 773 14.79 -1.94 8.58
CA LYS A 773 13.51 -2.22 7.91
C LYS A 773 13.54 -1.84 6.43
N HIS A 774 14.05 -0.65 6.08
CA HIS A 774 14.18 -0.23 4.67
C HIS A 774 15.18 -1.07 3.89
N LEU A 775 16.30 -1.44 4.52
CA LEU A 775 17.30 -2.33 3.94
C LEU A 775 16.66 -3.69 3.66
N LEU A 776 15.99 -4.31 4.64
CA LEU A 776 15.33 -5.59 4.45
C LEU A 776 14.30 -5.53 3.31
N ASN A 777 13.47 -4.49 3.28
CA ASN A 777 12.54 -4.23 2.18
C ASN A 777 13.26 -4.12 0.83
N TYR A 778 14.38 -3.41 0.78
CA TYR A 778 15.21 -3.29 -0.42
C TYR A 778 15.79 -4.64 -0.85
N LEU A 779 16.28 -5.46 0.09
CA LEU A 779 16.91 -6.76 -0.20
C LEU A 779 15.91 -7.76 -0.81
N VAL A 780 14.66 -7.79 -0.32
CA VAL A 780 13.63 -8.74 -0.82
C VAL A 780 12.89 -8.24 -2.07
N ASN A 781 12.78 -6.92 -2.25
CA ASN A 781 12.07 -6.32 -3.39
C ASN A 781 12.97 -5.91 -4.57
N ARG A 782 14.28 -6.14 -4.48
CA ARG A 782 15.21 -5.81 -5.57
C ARG A 782 14.92 -6.61 -6.84
N GLU A 783 15.25 -5.98 -7.96
CA GLU A 783 15.14 -6.57 -9.30
C GLU A 783 16.51 -6.96 -9.87
N ARG A 784 17.60 -6.68 -9.14
CA ARG A 784 18.99 -6.91 -9.53
C ARG A 784 19.95 -7.06 -8.34
#